data_AF-A0A8T1WHN6-F1
#
_entry.id   AF-A0A8T1WHN6-F1
#
_cell.length_a   1.000
_cell.length_b   1.000
_cell.length_c   1.000
_cell.angle_alpha   90.00
_cell.angle_beta   90.00
_cell.angle_gamma   90.00
#
_symmetry.space_group_name_H-M   'P 1'
#
loop_
_entity.id
_entity.type
_entity.pdbx_description
1 polymer ?
#
loop_
_entity_poly.entity_id
_entity_poly.type
_entity_poly.pdbx_seq_one_letter_code
_entity_poly.pdbx_strand_id
1 'polypeptide(L)'
;MASSVRRNSRAPGCEEPENNNRSSFDEDDERFKSLSDRLLNRTQGDQHDLSVCYEIEDLVRSALHGAEILASDYTKVLELRQQNESIDFELKAQLFRRGQYTLDNIKEDADNFTGQISALESLTKSTIVEFLHFDMDQLQAELLPSPAKCLDSMRDLLPRLLREKCDKFLQYVSTSSSRIEKPVTQNLDAFTTYLLNIREVFEEVLERESDLAFLYDFFRLLDKLKFKAPLDTTKVFELCGPEFQALKVQVQEAYANRDSDLQSYMPLLTENLSQLGRRTSWLQSAASEQAMTAPTRSSQEARDSAMKLYEEAQQMQQDATKLVHIQQVFEEVSSDPRRPRKTFEELDILSTELRLKSDVWQAVCETDEYLRGCSTDTLHSIDLDKMSALASRVDSVIENTRLNASQIADSFEVDRLEKLQTILHGLGPVIRDLRNPHFAERHWTKLEHKMQCSLAPPCAESEENARAEDLAGTEPLVNNRLSLQVQQLLEVGAVAYATTIRHVSEEATAEAAMAGNFMRVVSTWETTQIPVESRKDRDGRDVHCIGDCIELDALIEESQVLLRVMDLSTYSLVVQDRLPKMISDLELTKGSLELLQICQRQWEYTQRLVSVDFARTFPDQAKKLQKHDTAWRSLTQGLFNRSLCLPFGVNTENREALEAILEGFEAAAKTLSDHLEIKRQIFPAFFQLSDLELATLLSKCRDVNCISAFLFQCFDNVGRIVFGTRDAFQDILQVH
;
A
#
# COMPACT_ATOMS: atom_id res chain seq x y z
N MET A 1 7.25 -19.11 30.86
CA MET A 1 6.43 -18.28 31.76
C MET A 1 6.58 -18.81 33.17
N ALA A 2 6.93 -17.93 34.10
CA ALA A 2 7.40 -18.25 35.45
C ALA A 2 6.33 -18.00 36.52
N SER A 3 6.40 -18.78 37.61
CA SER A 3 6.14 -18.37 39.00
C SER A 3 6.78 -19.44 39.90
N SER A 4 7.97 -19.20 40.48
CA SER A 4 8.26 -18.64 41.83
C SER A 4 7.64 -19.48 42.96
N VAL A 5 8.38 -19.98 43.95
CA VAL A 5 8.93 -19.29 45.15
C VAL A 5 9.80 -20.34 45.88
N ARG A 6 11.12 -20.16 46.10
CA ARG A 6 11.83 -19.53 47.27
C ARG A 6 11.40 -20.12 48.64
N ARG A 7 12.21 -20.28 49.70
CA ARG A 7 13.64 -20.16 50.03
C ARG A 7 13.76 -20.56 51.52
N ASN A 8 14.87 -21.22 51.86
CA ASN A 8 15.69 -21.03 53.09
C ASN A 8 15.23 -21.39 54.51
N SER A 9 16.28 -21.85 55.22
CA SER A 9 16.62 -21.71 56.66
C SER A 9 16.13 -22.86 57.55
N ARG A 10 16.94 -23.47 58.43
CA ARG A 10 18.08 -22.99 59.24
C ARG A 10 19.03 -24.16 59.62
N ALA A 11 20.34 -23.89 59.61
CA ALA A 11 21.23 -24.17 60.75
C ALA A 11 21.30 -22.85 61.58
N PRO A 12 21.73 -22.74 62.85
CA PRO A 12 22.77 -23.52 63.54
C PRO A 12 22.51 -23.71 65.06
N GLY A 13 23.50 -24.14 65.85
CA GLY A 13 23.49 -23.91 67.31
C GLY A 13 24.18 -24.98 68.15
N CYS A 14 25.50 -25.10 68.01
CA CYS A 14 26.36 -25.67 69.05
C CYS A 14 26.43 -24.66 70.22
N GLU A 15 25.82 -25.01 71.35
CA GLU A 15 26.12 -24.42 72.66
C GLU A 15 26.24 -25.59 73.65
N GLU A 16 27.47 -26.07 73.84
CA GLU A 16 27.90 -26.48 75.17
C GLU A 16 28.37 -25.21 75.88
N PRO A 17 27.94 -25.00 77.12
CA PRO A 17 28.99 -24.70 78.09
C PRO A 17 28.74 -25.27 79.49
N GLU A 18 29.86 -25.35 80.21
CA GLU A 18 29.92 -25.23 81.67
C GLU A 18 29.49 -26.46 82.47
N ASN A 19 30.44 -27.39 82.52
CA ASN A 19 30.62 -28.29 83.64
C ASN A 19 31.08 -27.48 84.87
N ASN A 20 30.11 -27.05 85.67
CA ASN A 20 30.31 -26.36 86.94
C ASN A 20 30.52 -27.39 88.07
N ASN A 21 31.67 -27.28 88.73
CA ASN A 21 31.90 -27.60 90.14
C ASN A 21 31.17 -28.81 90.74
N ARG A 22 31.87 -29.94 90.83
CA ARG A 22 32.46 -30.38 92.10
C ARG A 22 33.43 -31.54 91.86
N SER A 23 34.71 -31.20 91.85
CA SER A 23 35.71 -32.02 92.52
C SER A 23 35.51 -31.90 94.04
N SER A 24 35.91 -32.94 94.76
CA SER A 24 35.80 -33.17 96.22
C SER A 24 34.39 -33.47 96.70
N PHE A 25 34.06 -34.67 97.14
CA PHE A 25 34.87 -35.61 97.90
C PHE A 25 34.97 -36.93 97.14
N ASP A 26 36.18 -37.40 96.85
CA ASP A 26 37.03 -38.10 97.83
C ASP A 26 36.22 -39.11 98.65
N GLU A 27 36.29 -40.35 98.17
CA GLU A 27 36.90 -41.39 99.00
C GLU A 27 36.22 -41.68 100.34
N ASP A 28 34.88 -41.66 100.35
CA ASP A 28 34.15 -42.80 100.88
C ASP A 28 33.45 -43.64 99.76
N ASP A 29 33.49 -43.18 98.49
CA ASP A 29 32.60 -43.71 97.43
C ASP A 29 33.13 -43.70 95.96
N GLU A 30 34.08 -44.58 95.60
CA GLU A 30 33.93 -45.32 94.31
C GLU A 30 33.51 -46.76 94.62
N ARG A 31 32.78 -46.97 95.72
CA ARG A 31 32.18 -48.27 96.00
C ARG A 31 30.89 -48.48 95.19
N PHE A 32 30.32 -47.42 94.61
CA PHE A 32 29.08 -47.47 93.83
C PHE A 32 29.14 -47.03 92.35
N LYS A 33 30.29 -46.69 91.75
CA LYS A 33 30.35 -46.61 90.28
C LYS A 33 30.44 -48.02 89.71
N SER A 34 29.42 -48.41 88.93
CA SER A 34 29.33 -49.74 88.33
C SER A 34 30.63 -50.07 87.60
N LEU A 35 31.04 -51.32 87.71
CA LEU A 35 32.27 -51.81 87.08
C LEU A 35 32.33 -51.44 85.59
N SER A 36 31.17 -51.35 84.94
CA SER A 36 30.98 -51.08 83.52
C SER A 36 31.53 -49.73 83.07
N ASP A 37 31.30 -48.64 83.81
CA ASP A 37 31.70 -47.30 83.36
C ASP A 37 33.21 -47.05 83.51
N ARG A 38 33.82 -47.65 84.54
CA ARG A 38 35.27 -47.60 84.73
C ARG A 38 36.02 -48.48 83.73
N LEU A 39 35.39 -49.58 83.31
CA LEU A 39 35.88 -50.37 82.19
C LEU A 39 35.78 -49.56 80.90
N LEU A 40 34.63 -48.93 80.62
CA LEU A 40 34.39 -48.16 79.39
C LEU A 40 35.37 -46.99 79.18
N ASN A 41 35.67 -46.23 80.23
CA ASN A 41 36.59 -45.08 80.13
C ASN A 41 38.06 -45.50 80.07
N ARG A 42 38.42 -46.71 80.54
CA ARG A 42 39.76 -47.26 80.33
C ARG A 42 39.92 -47.87 78.96
N THR A 43 38.88 -48.54 78.44
CA THR A 43 38.83 -49.07 77.06
C THR A 43 38.89 -47.95 76.02
N GLN A 44 38.25 -46.80 76.26
CA GLN A 44 38.29 -45.66 75.32
C GLN A 44 39.68 -45.00 75.15
N GLY A 45 40.58 -45.18 76.12
CA GLY A 45 41.98 -44.77 75.99
C GLY A 45 42.91 -45.89 75.54
N ASP A 46 42.38 -47.11 75.37
CA ASP A 46 43.14 -48.27 74.99
C ASP A 46 43.38 -48.23 73.48
N GLN A 47 44.65 -48.24 73.07
CA GLN A 47 45.02 -48.22 71.63
C GLN A 47 44.38 -49.36 70.85
N HIS A 48 44.06 -50.47 71.52
CA HIS A 48 43.43 -51.63 70.93
C HIS A 48 41.98 -51.36 70.50
N ASP A 49 41.16 -50.72 71.34
CA ASP A 49 39.75 -50.46 71.01
C ASP A 49 39.61 -49.37 69.94
N LEU A 50 40.48 -48.35 69.95
CA LEU A 50 40.55 -47.38 68.86
C LEU A 50 40.97 -48.04 67.53
N SER A 51 41.93 -48.98 67.56
CA SER A 51 42.31 -49.78 66.37
C SER A 51 41.13 -50.59 65.84
N VAL A 52 40.38 -51.26 66.73
CA VAL A 52 39.19 -52.03 66.35
C VAL A 52 38.10 -51.12 65.75
N CYS A 53 37.88 -49.93 66.30
CA CYS A 53 36.95 -48.96 65.71
C CYS A 53 37.39 -48.52 64.31
N TYR A 54 38.68 -48.24 64.09
CA TYR A 54 39.19 -47.92 62.75
C TYR A 54 39.06 -49.09 61.78
N GLU A 55 39.31 -50.33 62.21
CA GLU A 55 39.11 -51.53 61.41
C GLU A 55 37.64 -51.73 61.02
N ILE A 56 36.70 -51.47 61.96
CA ILE A 56 35.26 -51.51 61.68
C ILE A 56 34.88 -50.43 60.65
N GLU A 57 35.35 -49.19 60.82
CA GLU A 57 35.06 -48.13 59.86
C GLU A 57 35.64 -48.41 58.47
N ASP A 58 36.84 -49.01 58.39
CA ASP A 58 37.47 -49.35 57.12
C ASP A 58 36.73 -50.50 56.41
N LEU A 59 36.32 -51.53 57.17
CA LEU A 59 35.44 -52.58 56.66
C LEU A 59 34.12 -52.01 56.15
N VAL A 60 33.50 -51.07 56.88
CA VAL A 60 32.26 -50.43 56.42
C VAL A 60 32.47 -49.62 55.15
N ARG A 61 33.58 -48.87 55.05
CA ARG A 61 33.90 -48.12 53.82
C ARG A 61 34.17 -49.04 52.63
N SER A 62 34.88 -50.15 52.84
CA SER A 62 35.15 -51.15 51.80
C SER A 62 33.85 -51.82 51.32
N ALA A 63 32.98 -52.25 52.23
CA ALA A 63 31.69 -52.83 51.89
C ALA A 63 30.78 -51.87 51.13
N LEU A 64 30.75 -50.59 51.52
CA LEU A 64 30.00 -49.55 50.80
C LEU A 64 30.57 -49.28 49.40
N HIS A 65 31.90 -49.23 49.26
CA HIS A 65 32.53 -49.06 47.94
C HIS A 65 32.27 -50.27 47.03
N GLY A 66 32.33 -51.48 47.56
CA GLY A 66 31.96 -52.69 46.83
C GLY A 66 30.49 -52.71 46.41
N ALA A 67 29.59 -52.17 47.24
CA ALA A 67 28.19 -52.00 46.91
C ALA A 67 27.96 -50.96 45.79
N GLU A 68 28.73 -49.87 45.78
CA GLU A 68 28.69 -48.87 44.69
C GLU A 68 29.17 -49.46 43.36
N ILE A 69 30.23 -50.29 43.37
CA ILE A 69 30.70 -50.98 42.16
C ILE A 69 29.64 -51.95 41.65
N LEU A 70 29.05 -52.76 42.55
CA LEU A 70 27.96 -53.67 42.19
C LEU A 70 26.78 -52.91 41.60
N ALA A 71 26.38 -51.78 42.18
CA ALA A 71 25.31 -50.95 41.64
C ALA A 71 25.66 -50.37 40.26
N SER A 72 26.93 -50.02 40.03
CA SER A 72 27.39 -49.46 38.76
C SER A 72 27.22 -50.43 37.58
N ASP A 73 27.41 -51.73 37.80
CA ASP A 73 27.23 -52.78 36.78
C ASP A 73 25.78 -52.88 36.26
N TYR A 74 24.80 -52.54 37.10
CA TYR A 74 23.37 -52.54 36.74
C TYR A 74 22.88 -51.22 36.12
N THR A 75 23.71 -50.17 36.10
CA THR A 75 23.37 -48.87 35.49
C THR A 75 22.96 -49.03 34.02
N LYS A 76 23.69 -49.86 33.27
CA LYS A 76 23.41 -50.13 31.86
C LYS A 76 22.06 -50.84 31.65
N VAL A 77 21.64 -51.68 32.60
CA VAL A 77 20.34 -52.35 32.55
C VAL A 77 19.21 -51.38 32.87
N LEU A 78 19.44 -50.44 33.79
CA LEU A 78 18.51 -49.35 34.10
C LEU A 78 18.36 -48.36 32.93
N GLU A 79 19.44 -48.07 32.21
CA GLU A 79 19.39 -47.29 30.96
C GLU A 79 18.55 -47.99 29.89
N LEU A 80 18.73 -49.30 29.70
CA LEU A 80 17.91 -50.09 28.77
C LEU A 80 16.43 -50.09 29.17
N ARG A 81 16.11 -50.14 30.46
CA ARG A 81 14.74 -49.97 30.96
C ARG A 81 14.17 -48.60 30.61
N GLN A 82 14.92 -47.52 30.86
CA GLN A 82 14.49 -46.16 30.52
C GLN A 82 14.29 -45.99 29.01
N GLN A 83 15.16 -46.58 28.20
CA GLN A 83 15.02 -46.61 26.75
C GLN A 83 13.74 -47.36 26.35
N ASN A 84 13.50 -48.57 26.86
CA ASN A 84 12.30 -49.34 26.60
C ASN A 84 11.02 -48.59 26.98
N GLU A 85 10.98 -47.96 28.15
CA GLU A 85 9.84 -47.17 28.63
C GLU A 85 9.61 -45.88 27.82
N SER A 86 10.64 -45.38 27.13
CA SER A 86 10.55 -44.22 26.24
C SER A 86 10.08 -44.55 24.81
N ILE A 87 9.97 -45.83 24.45
CA ILE A 87 9.57 -46.24 23.10
C ILE A 87 8.06 -46.05 22.94
N ASP A 88 7.68 -45.14 22.03
CA ASP A 88 6.32 -45.01 21.56
C ASP A 88 6.07 -45.94 20.35
N PHE A 89 5.30 -47.01 20.57
CA PHE A 89 4.96 -47.97 19.54
C PHE A 89 3.99 -47.42 18.48
N GLU A 90 3.21 -46.38 18.77
CA GLU A 90 2.36 -45.71 17.78
C GLU A 90 3.22 -44.87 16.83
N LEU A 91 4.27 -44.21 17.35
CA LEU A 91 5.25 -43.52 16.51
C LEU A 91 5.98 -44.52 15.58
N LYS A 92 6.39 -45.69 16.10
CA LYS A 92 6.97 -46.75 15.25
C LYS A 92 5.98 -47.26 14.19
N ALA A 93 4.69 -47.34 14.52
CA ALA A 93 3.64 -47.65 13.54
C ALA A 93 3.56 -46.60 12.43
N GLN A 94 3.66 -45.32 12.76
CA GLN A 94 3.69 -44.23 11.77
C GLN A 94 4.95 -44.28 10.89
N LEU A 95 6.12 -44.57 11.47
CA LEU A 95 7.36 -44.74 10.72
C LEU A 95 7.31 -45.93 9.76
N PHE A 96 6.64 -47.03 10.15
CA PHE A 96 6.35 -48.15 9.27
C PHE A 96 5.45 -47.73 8.09
N ARG A 97 4.38 -46.97 8.36
CA ARG A 97 3.49 -46.44 7.31
C ARG A 97 4.23 -45.54 6.31
N ARG A 98 5.31 -44.87 6.73
CA ARG A 98 6.19 -44.03 5.89
C ARG A 98 7.34 -44.79 5.22
N GLY A 99 7.49 -46.11 5.47
CA GLY A 99 8.56 -46.93 4.91
C GLY A 99 9.94 -46.72 5.53
N GLN A 100 10.03 -45.99 6.66
CA GLN A 100 11.30 -45.71 7.36
C GLN A 100 11.65 -46.77 8.40
N TYR A 101 10.67 -47.59 8.79
CA TYR A 101 10.84 -48.73 9.69
C TYR A 101 10.52 -50.01 8.91
N THR A 102 11.54 -50.80 8.60
CA THR A 102 11.44 -51.98 7.72
C THR A 102 11.15 -53.26 8.53
N LEU A 103 10.80 -54.34 7.82
CA LEU A 103 10.61 -55.66 8.44
C LEU A 103 11.89 -56.17 9.12
N ASP A 104 13.07 -55.81 8.61
CA ASP A 104 14.35 -56.15 9.23
C ASP A 104 14.56 -55.39 10.55
N ASN A 105 14.25 -54.10 10.60
CA ASN A 105 14.32 -53.32 11.83
C ASN A 105 13.34 -53.84 12.90
N ILE A 106 12.14 -54.25 12.48
CA ILE A 106 11.15 -54.90 13.38
C ILE A 106 11.71 -56.18 13.95
N LYS A 107 12.39 -56.99 13.13
CA LYS A 107 13.01 -58.23 13.56
C LYS A 107 14.14 -57.98 14.56
N GLU A 108 15.03 -57.04 14.27
CA GLU A 108 16.14 -56.66 15.16
C GLU A 108 15.63 -56.16 16.52
N ASP A 109 14.60 -55.32 16.53
CA ASP A 109 13.97 -54.84 17.77
C ASP A 109 13.38 -55.99 18.59
N ALA A 110 12.67 -56.92 17.94
CA ALA A 110 12.08 -58.07 18.61
C ALA A 110 13.14 -59.03 19.16
N ASP A 111 14.22 -59.29 18.40
CA ASP A 111 15.36 -60.10 18.83
C ASP A 111 16.09 -59.44 20.01
N ASN A 112 16.24 -58.11 20.01
CA ASN A 112 16.83 -57.34 21.10
C ASN A 112 16.02 -57.45 22.40
N PHE A 113 14.70 -57.26 22.37
CA PHE A 113 13.87 -57.39 23.57
C PHE A 113 13.84 -58.83 24.09
N THR A 114 13.81 -59.82 23.20
CA THR A 114 13.87 -61.24 23.58
C THR A 114 15.23 -61.57 24.23
N GLY A 115 16.31 -61.01 23.69
CA GLY A 115 17.64 -61.07 24.28
C GLY A 115 17.70 -60.46 25.68
N GLN A 116 17.09 -59.27 25.88
CA GLN A 116 17.01 -58.61 27.19
C GLN A 116 16.26 -59.46 28.23
N ILE A 117 15.14 -60.09 27.86
CA ILE A 117 14.40 -60.99 28.76
C ILE A 117 15.28 -62.16 29.18
N SER A 118 15.92 -62.85 28.22
CA SER A 118 16.79 -63.99 28.53
C SER A 118 17.97 -63.60 29.43
N ALA A 119 18.55 -62.41 29.21
CA ALA A 119 19.63 -61.88 30.04
C ALA A 119 19.15 -61.58 31.48
N LEU A 120 17.97 -60.96 31.63
CA LEU A 120 17.38 -60.65 32.94
C LEU A 120 16.96 -61.92 33.72
N GLU A 121 16.46 -62.95 33.04
CA GLU A 121 16.14 -64.24 33.64
C GLU A 121 17.38 -64.99 34.13
N SER A 122 18.55 -64.75 33.51
CA SER A 122 19.83 -65.38 33.87
C SER A 122 20.57 -64.72 35.05
N LEU A 123 20.02 -63.65 35.64
CA LEU A 123 20.66 -62.91 36.75
C LEU A 123 20.77 -63.76 38.03
N THR A 124 21.87 -63.57 38.78
CA THR A 124 22.11 -64.25 40.05
C THR A 124 21.26 -63.67 41.18
N LYS A 125 20.53 -64.53 41.89
CA LYS A 125 19.48 -64.14 42.86
C LYS A 125 19.98 -63.48 44.15
N SER A 126 21.21 -63.80 44.58
CA SER A 126 21.80 -63.23 45.80
C SER A 126 23.30 -63.05 45.64
N THR A 127 23.82 -61.89 46.05
CA THR A 127 25.27 -61.62 46.08
C THR A 127 25.68 -61.08 47.46
N ILE A 128 26.82 -61.53 47.94
CA ILE A 128 27.40 -61.06 49.21
C ILE A 128 28.58 -60.18 48.87
N VAL A 129 28.55 -58.92 49.30
CA VAL A 129 29.67 -57.99 49.25
C VAL A 129 30.15 -57.80 50.68
N GLU A 130 31.27 -58.43 51.00
CA GLU A 130 31.84 -58.49 52.35
C GLU A 130 30.81 -59.01 53.39
N PHE A 131 30.24 -58.12 54.20
CA PHE A 131 29.23 -58.45 55.20
C PHE A 131 27.80 -58.00 54.80
N LEU A 132 27.64 -57.35 53.65
CA LEU A 132 26.34 -56.93 53.12
C LEU A 132 25.79 -58.01 52.16
N HIS A 133 24.55 -58.41 52.38
CA HIS A 133 23.84 -59.37 51.54
C HIS A 133 22.81 -58.64 50.68
N PHE A 134 22.96 -58.73 49.36
CA PHE A 134 22.03 -58.15 48.39
C PHE A 134 21.12 -59.25 47.82
N ASP A 135 19.82 -59.03 47.97
CA ASP A 135 18.77 -59.84 47.36
C ASP A 135 18.30 -59.15 46.07
N MET A 136 18.46 -59.84 44.94
CA MET A 136 18.16 -59.30 43.61
C MET A 136 16.77 -59.74 43.10
N ASP A 137 16.01 -60.52 43.87
CA ASP A 137 14.69 -61.01 43.44
C ASP A 137 13.71 -59.85 43.21
N GLN A 138 13.75 -58.81 44.04
CA GLN A 138 12.91 -57.61 43.87
C GLN A 138 13.31 -56.79 42.64
N LEU A 139 14.62 -56.65 42.40
CA LEU A 139 15.14 -55.93 41.23
C LEU A 139 14.75 -56.66 39.93
N GLN A 140 14.91 -57.98 39.89
CA GLN A 140 14.50 -58.80 38.75
C GLN A 140 12.99 -58.66 38.49
N ALA A 141 12.16 -58.72 39.54
CA ALA A 141 10.70 -58.57 39.42
C ALA A 141 10.27 -57.19 38.88
N GLU A 142 11.04 -56.13 39.15
CA GLU A 142 10.76 -54.80 38.63
C GLU A 142 11.28 -54.56 37.20
N LEU A 143 12.39 -55.18 36.81
CA LEU A 143 13.03 -54.97 35.51
C LEU A 143 12.43 -55.83 34.40
N LEU A 144 12.05 -57.08 34.69
CA LEU A 144 11.54 -58.05 33.72
C LEU A 144 10.25 -57.61 33.00
N PRO A 145 9.29 -56.89 33.64
CA PRO A 145 8.09 -56.41 32.96
C PRO A 145 8.34 -55.40 31.84
N SER A 146 9.46 -54.65 31.85
CA SER A 146 9.73 -53.60 30.86
C SER A 146 9.90 -54.15 29.44
N PRO A 147 10.87 -55.04 29.13
CA PRO A 147 11.02 -55.62 27.79
C PRO A 147 9.86 -56.56 27.41
N ALA A 148 9.21 -57.20 28.39
CA ALA A 148 8.01 -58.02 28.14
C ALA A 148 6.84 -57.17 27.61
N LYS A 149 6.58 -56.00 28.22
CA LYS A 149 5.57 -55.04 27.74
C LYS A 149 5.87 -54.52 26.32
N CYS A 150 7.14 -54.30 25.99
CA CYS A 150 7.55 -53.92 24.64
C CYS A 150 7.22 -55.00 23.61
N LEU A 151 7.54 -56.27 23.90
CA LEU A 151 7.18 -57.39 23.02
C LEU A 151 5.68 -57.60 22.91
N ASP A 152 4.92 -57.48 24.01
CA ASP A 152 3.46 -57.57 23.99
C ASP A 152 2.84 -56.44 23.13
N SER A 153 3.40 -55.23 23.21
CA SER A 153 2.99 -54.10 22.38
C SER A 153 3.27 -54.35 20.89
N MET A 154 4.42 -54.95 20.56
CA MET A 154 4.73 -55.37 19.18
C MET A 154 3.82 -56.50 18.69
N ARG A 155 3.51 -57.46 19.56
CA ARG A 155 2.61 -58.58 19.28
C ARG A 155 1.20 -58.12 18.95
N ASP A 156 0.73 -57.03 19.56
CA ASP A 156 -0.56 -56.42 19.25
C ASP A 156 -0.52 -55.52 18.01
N LEU A 157 0.58 -54.80 17.79
CA LEU A 157 0.71 -53.82 16.71
C LEU A 157 0.92 -54.47 15.33
N LEU A 158 1.83 -55.44 15.23
CA LEU A 158 2.23 -56.01 13.94
C LEU A 158 1.08 -56.69 13.18
N PRO A 159 0.20 -57.49 13.83
CA PRO A 159 -0.97 -58.05 13.14
C PRO A 159 -1.96 -56.99 12.66
N ARG A 160 -2.06 -55.83 13.35
CA ARG A 160 -2.92 -54.72 12.91
C ARG A 160 -2.33 -54.04 11.67
N LEU A 161 -1.02 -53.81 11.65
CA LEU A 161 -0.34 -53.22 10.49
C LEU A 161 -0.39 -54.15 9.26
N LEU A 162 -0.24 -55.46 9.47
CA LEU A 162 -0.45 -56.45 8.41
C LEU A 162 -1.89 -56.38 7.87
N ARG A 163 -2.88 -56.33 8.76
CA ARG A 163 -4.30 -56.21 8.40
C ARG A 163 -4.56 -54.96 7.54
N GLU A 164 -4.09 -53.80 7.98
CA GLU A 164 -4.21 -52.54 7.21
C GLU A 164 -3.61 -52.66 5.81
N LYS A 165 -2.48 -53.34 5.65
CA LYS A 165 -1.82 -53.53 4.35
C LYS A 165 -2.60 -54.52 3.46
N CYS A 166 -3.10 -55.63 4.01
CA CYS A 166 -3.95 -56.56 3.29
C CYS A 166 -5.26 -55.92 2.83
N ASP A 167 -5.93 -55.14 3.68
CA ASP A 167 -7.18 -54.46 3.33
C ASP A 167 -6.96 -53.44 2.21
N LYS A 168 -5.87 -52.66 2.27
CA LYS A 168 -5.49 -51.74 1.18
C LYS A 168 -5.21 -52.47 -0.14
N PHE A 169 -4.53 -53.61 -0.08
CA PHE A 169 -4.24 -54.42 -1.25
C PHE A 169 -5.52 -54.99 -1.88
N LEU A 170 -6.43 -55.54 -1.08
CA LEU A 170 -7.73 -56.04 -1.56
C LEU A 170 -8.63 -54.91 -2.08
N GLN A 171 -8.58 -53.72 -1.46
CA GLN A 171 -9.28 -52.54 -1.96
C GLN A 171 -8.77 -52.13 -3.35
N TYR A 172 -7.45 -52.17 -3.57
CA TYR A 172 -6.88 -51.98 -4.90
C TYR A 172 -7.40 -53.05 -5.87
N VAL A 173 -7.35 -54.34 -5.50
CA VAL A 173 -7.79 -55.44 -6.36
C VAL A 173 -9.25 -55.28 -6.79
N SER A 174 -10.15 -55.01 -5.85
CA SER A 174 -11.57 -54.78 -6.14
C SER A 174 -11.81 -53.53 -7.00
N THR A 175 -11.09 -52.44 -6.73
CA THR A 175 -11.20 -51.21 -7.52
C THR A 175 -10.71 -51.43 -8.95
N SER A 176 -9.55 -52.05 -9.12
CA SER A 176 -8.98 -52.34 -10.44
C SER A 176 -9.83 -53.33 -11.22
N SER A 177 -10.40 -54.36 -10.55
CA SER A 177 -11.36 -55.29 -11.17
C SER A 177 -12.59 -54.55 -11.71
N SER A 178 -13.18 -53.63 -10.94
CA SER A 178 -14.31 -52.83 -11.42
C SER A 178 -13.96 -51.85 -12.57
N ARG A 179 -12.70 -51.39 -12.66
CA ARG A 179 -12.25 -50.45 -13.71
C ARG A 179 -12.04 -51.13 -15.07
N ILE A 180 -11.71 -52.42 -15.06
CA ILE A 180 -11.50 -53.25 -16.25
C ILE A 180 -12.76 -54.03 -16.61
N GLU A 181 -13.91 -53.76 -15.98
CA GLU A 181 -15.18 -54.31 -16.42
C GLU A 181 -15.65 -53.58 -17.68
N LYS A 182 -16.05 -54.36 -18.68
CA LYS A 182 -16.55 -53.83 -19.94
C LYS A 182 -17.83 -53.03 -19.71
N PRO A 183 -17.94 -51.78 -20.21
CA PRO A 183 -19.13 -50.98 -20.03
C PRO A 183 -20.35 -51.65 -20.71
N VAL A 184 -21.47 -51.69 -19.99
CA VAL A 184 -22.74 -52.30 -20.45
C VAL A 184 -23.44 -51.41 -21.50
N THR A 185 -23.15 -50.10 -21.48
CA THR A 185 -23.71 -49.12 -22.41
C THR A 185 -22.81 -48.90 -23.61
N GLN A 186 -23.38 -48.78 -24.83
CA GLN A 186 -22.65 -48.45 -26.07
C GLN A 186 -22.25 -46.95 -26.13
N ASN A 187 -21.50 -46.48 -25.14
CA ASN A 187 -20.99 -45.11 -25.07
C ASN A 187 -19.50 -45.08 -25.41
N LEU A 188 -19.11 -44.23 -26.39
CA LEU A 188 -17.72 -44.12 -26.82
C LEU A 188 -16.79 -43.60 -25.71
N ASP A 189 -17.25 -42.66 -24.88
CA ASP A 189 -16.45 -42.11 -23.78
C ASP A 189 -16.15 -43.18 -22.72
N ALA A 190 -17.19 -43.90 -22.27
CA ALA A 190 -17.04 -44.97 -21.29
C ALA A 190 -16.13 -46.09 -21.81
N PHE A 191 -16.20 -46.39 -23.11
CA PHE A 191 -15.31 -47.36 -23.74
C PHE A 191 -13.87 -46.85 -23.86
N THR A 192 -13.67 -45.57 -24.14
CA THR A 192 -12.33 -44.96 -24.21
C THR A 192 -11.67 -44.95 -22.83
N THR A 193 -12.41 -44.61 -21.78
CA THR A 193 -11.93 -44.72 -20.39
C THR A 193 -11.60 -46.17 -20.03
N TYR A 194 -12.44 -47.12 -20.44
CA TYR A 194 -12.16 -48.55 -20.27
C TYR A 194 -10.84 -48.98 -20.95
N LEU A 195 -10.57 -48.53 -22.18
CA LEU A 195 -9.32 -48.82 -22.89
C LEU A 195 -8.08 -48.24 -22.18
N LEU A 196 -8.17 -47.01 -21.67
CA LEU A 196 -7.11 -46.38 -20.89
C LEU A 196 -6.88 -47.11 -19.56
N ASN A 197 -7.97 -47.45 -18.85
CA ASN A 197 -7.91 -48.20 -17.60
C ASN A 197 -7.29 -49.58 -17.77
N ILE A 198 -7.61 -50.31 -18.85
CA ILE A 198 -6.97 -51.60 -19.13
C ILE A 198 -5.46 -51.44 -19.28
N ARG A 199 -5.01 -50.41 -20.02
CA ARG A 199 -3.57 -50.15 -20.22
C ARG A 199 -2.88 -49.84 -18.89
N GLU A 200 -3.45 -48.92 -18.11
CA GLU A 200 -2.93 -48.54 -16.79
C GLU A 200 -2.88 -49.73 -15.83
N VAL A 201 -3.99 -50.47 -15.67
CA VAL A 201 -4.06 -51.62 -14.77
C VAL A 201 -3.13 -52.74 -15.22
N PHE A 202 -2.93 -52.94 -16.54
CA PHE A 202 -1.98 -53.92 -17.06
C PHE A 202 -0.53 -53.60 -16.62
N GLU A 203 -0.13 -52.33 -16.67
CA GLU A 203 1.19 -51.88 -16.20
C GLU A 203 1.31 -51.96 -14.67
N GLU A 204 0.30 -51.47 -13.94
CA GLU A 204 0.30 -51.47 -12.47
C GLU A 204 0.32 -52.88 -11.87
N VAL A 205 -0.36 -53.85 -12.49
CA VAL A 205 -0.40 -55.24 -11.99
C VAL A 205 0.98 -55.87 -11.91
N LEU A 206 1.92 -55.50 -12.78
CA LEU A 206 3.31 -55.99 -12.74
C LEU A 206 4.04 -55.46 -11.49
N GLU A 207 3.85 -54.19 -11.15
CA GLU A 207 4.46 -53.60 -9.95
C GLU A 207 3.87 -54.18 -8.66
N ARG A 208 2.56 -54.44 -8.63
CA ARG A 208 1.84 -54.96 -7.46
C ARG A 208 2.14 -56.42 -7.12
N GLU A 209 2.83 -57.16 -7.99
CA GLU A 209 3.38 -58.47 -7.64
C GLU A 209 4.39 -58.37 -6.48
N SER A 210 5.16 -57.29 -6.44
CA SER A 210 6.13 -57.04 -5.37
C SER A 210 5.48 -56.76 -4.02
N ASP A 211 4.33 -56.07 -4.00
CA ASP A 211 3.54 -55.82 -2.78
C ASP A 211 3.00 -57.13 -2.17
N LEU A 212 2.58 -58.07 -3.02
CA LEU A 212 2.12 -59.38 -2.59
C LEU A 212 3.26 -60.24 -2.03
N ALA A 213 4.46 -60.18 -2.64
CA ALA A 213 5.66 -60.80 -2.08
C ALA A 213 6.00 -60.21 -0.68
N PHE A 214 5.91 -58.89 -0.52
CA PHE A 214 6.11 -58.22 0.76
C PHE A 214 5.13 -58.69 1.85
N LEU A 215 3.85 -58.90 1.51
CA LEU A 215 2.86 -59.43 2.46
C LEU A 215 3.23 -60.85 2.93
N TYR A 216 3.74 -61.70 2.04
CA TYR A 216 4.23 -63.04 2.42
C TYR A 216 5.43 -62.95 3.38
N ASP A 217 6.38 -62.06 3.12
CA ASP A 217 7.53 -61.86 3.99
C ASP A 217 7.14 -61.32 5.37
N PHE A 218 6.16 -60.41 5.43
CA PHE A 218 5.59 -59.92 6.68
C PHE A 218 4.94 -61.08 7.47
N PHE A 219 4.06 -61.86 6.85
CA PHE A 219 3.42 -62.99 7.53
C PHE A 219 4.46 -64.01 8.05
N ARG A 220 5.49 -64.28 7.26
CA ARG A 220 6.61 -65.15 7.65
C ARG A 220 7.39 -64.61 8.85
N LEU A 221 7.52 -63.29 8.99
CA LEU A 221 8.13 -62.67 10.16
C LEU A 221 7.29 -62.88 11.42
N LEU A 222 5.97 -62.73 11.33
CA LEU A 222 5.06 -63.00 12.46
C LEU A 222 5.16 -64.45 12.94
N ASP A 223 5.22 -65.41 12.00
CA ASP A 223 5.40 -66.82 12.31
C ASP A 223 6.75 -67.10 12.99
N LYS A 224 7.84 -66.49 12.50
CA LYS A 224 9.19 -66.62 13.11
C LYS A 224 9.22 -66.08 14.54
N LEU A 225 8.57 -64.94 14.78
CA LEU A 225 8.46 -64.32 16.11
C LEU A 225 7.44 -65.04 17.02
N LYS A 226 6.73 -66.06 16.50
CA LYS A 226 5.66 -66.79 17.20
C LYS A 226 4.52 -65.89 17.67
N PHE A 227 4.31 -64.75 17.02
CA PHE A 227 3.19 -63.86 17.30
C PHE A 227 1.93 -64.41 16.64
N LYS A 228 0.96 -64.84 17.45
CA LYS A 228 -0.32 -65.34 16.94
C LYS A 228 -1.13 -64.20 16.34
N ALA A 229 -1.25 -64.17 15.02
CA ALA A 229 -2.18 -63.27 14.35
C ALA A 229 -3.64 -63.68 14.66
N PRO A 230 -4.56 -62.71 14.77
CA PRO A 230 -5.99 -63.00 14.86
C PRO A 230 -6.48 -63.80 13.64
N LEU A 231 -7.42 -64.73 13.86
CA LEU A 231 -8.00 -65.57 12.79
C LEU A 231 -8.56 -64.75 11.62
N ASP A 232 -9.12 -63.57 11.90
CA ASP A 232 -9.68 -62.68 10.88
C ASP A 232 -8.59 -62.05 9.99
N THR A 233 -7.41 -61.77 10.54
CA THR A 233 -6.26 -61.28 9.78
C THR A 233 -5.69 -62.37 8.89
N THR A 234 -5.58 -63.60 9.40
CA THR A 234 -5.09 -64.76 8.62
C THR A 234 -6.00 -65.06 7.43
N LYS A 235 -7.33 -65.09 7.63
CA LYS A 235 -8.29 -65.29 6.54
C LYS A 235 -8.17 -64.24 5.44
N VAL A 236 -7.97 -62.98 5.81
CA VAL A 236 -7.87 -61.89 4.82
C VAL A 236 -6.55 -61.92 4.06
N PHE A 237 -5.46 -62.31 4.72
CA PHE A 237 -4.21 -62.58 4.04
C PHE A 237 -4.31 -63.75 3.04
N GLU A 238 -4.98 -64.84 3.42
CA GLU A 238 -5.23 -65.99 2.54
C GLU A 238 -6.05 -65.63 1.29
N LEU A 239 -6.91 -64.60 1.37
CA LEU A 239 -7.69 -64.08 0.25
C LEU A 239 -6.87 -63.21 -0.73
N CYS A 240 -5.81 -62.53 -0.27
CA CYS A 240 -5.02 -61.64 -1.13
C CYS A 240 -4.41 -62.34 -2.35
N GLY A 241 -3.90 -63.57 -2.16
CA GLY A 241 -3.36 -64.41 -3.23
C GLY A 241 -4.35 -64.73 -4.36
N PRO A 242 -5.45 -65.44 -4.08
CA PRO A 242 -6.43 -65.84 -5.09
C PRO A 242 -7.13 -64.65 -5.74
N GLU A 243 -7.48 -63.60 -4.99
CA GLU A 243 -8.14 -62.40 -5.55
C GLU A 243 -7.22 -61.66 -6.53
N PHE A 244 -5.94 -61.53 -6.21
CA PHE A 244 -4.97 -60.92 -7.14
C PHE A 244 -4.72 -61.77 -8.37
N GLN A 245 -4.71 -63.10 -8.22
CA GLN A 245 -4.60 -64.00 -9.35
C GLN A 245 -5.85 -63.94 -10.25
N ALA A 246 -7.04 -63.83 -9.67
CA ALA A 246 -8.28 -63.62 -10.41
C ALA A 246 -8.23 -62.29 -11.20
N LEU A 247 -7.75 -61.20 -10.59
CA LEU A 247 -7.54 -59.93 -11.29
C LEU A 247 -6.57 -60.07 -12.46
N LYS A 248 -5.42 -60.77 -12.29
CA LYS A 248 -4.49 -61.00 -13.40
C LYS A 248 -5.13 -61.70 -14.58
N VAL A 249 -5.94 -62.73 -14.32
CA VAL A 249 -6.65 -63.45 -15.38
C VAL A 249 -7.65 -62.52 -16.06
N GLN A 250 -8.43 -61.75 -15.31
CA GLN A 250 -9.37 -60.76 -15.87
C GLN A 250 -8.66 -59.71 -16.74
N VAL A 251 -7.51 -59.20 -16.29
CA VAL A 251 -6.71 -58.22 -17.05
C VAL A 251 -6.17 -58.83 -18.34
N GLN A 252 -5.67 -60.08 -18.30
CA GLN A 252 -5.18 -60.78 -19.48
C GLN A 252 -6.31 -61.06 -20.48
N GLU A 253 -7.47 -61.49 -20.01
CA GLU A 253 -8.66 -61.70 -20.85
C GLU A 253 -9.16 -60.40 -21.47
N ALA A 254 -9.25 -59.32 -20.70
CA ALA A 254 -9.62 -57.99 -21.19
C ALA A 254 -8.64 -57.47 -22.25
N TYR A 255 -7.33 -57.67 -22.04
CA TYR A 255 -6.29 -57.28 -22.98
C TYR A 255 -6.33 -58.12 -24.27
N ALA A 256 -6.61 -59.42 -24.17
CA ALA A 256 -6.75 -60.31 -25.33
C ALA A 256 -8.01 -59.99 -26.16
N ASN A 257 -9.11 -59.64 -25.51
CA ASN A 257 -10.37 -59.28 -26.17
C ASN A 257 -10.41 -57.84 -26.69
N ARG A 258 -9.46 -57.00 -26.27
CA ARG A 258 -9.37 -55.56 -26.61
C ARG A 258 -9.52 -55.28 -28.09
N ASP A 259 -8.83 -56.02 -28.95
CA ASP A 259 -8.83 -55.77 -30.40
C ASP A 259 -10.19 -56.13 -31.03
N SER A 260 -10.84 -57.19 -30.53
CA SER A 260 -12.21 -57.57 -30.93
C SER A 260 -13.23 -56.54 -30.45
N ASP A 261 -13.06 -56.03 -29.23
CA ASP A 261 -13.91 -54.98 -28.67
C ASP A 261 -13.75 -53.68 -29.45
N LEU A 262 -12.52 -53.27 -29.77
CA LEU A 262 -12.22 -52.08 -30.56
C LEU A 262 -12.94 -52.16 -31.92
N GLN A 263 -12.87 -53.29 -32.62
CA GLN A 263 -13.58 -53.50 -33.89
C GLN A 263 -15.12 -53.32 -33.79
N SER A 264 -15.72 -53.68 -32.65
CA SER A 264 -17.17 -53.52 -32.45
C SER A 264 -17.62 -52.06 -32.28
N TYR A 265 -16.75 -51.18 -31.75
CA TYR A 265 -17.05 -49.76 -31.51
C TYR A 265 -16.60 -48.83 -32.65
N MET A 266 -15.71 -49.29 -33.55
CA MET A 266 -15.31 -48.56 -34.77
C MET A 266 -16.47 -48.04 -35.65
N PRO A 267 -17.53 -48.80 -35.95
CA PRO A 267 -18.64 -48.29 -36.76
C PRO A 267 -19.36 -47.12 -36.07
N LEU A 268 -19.46 -47.16 -34.74
CA LEU A 268 -20.13 -46.13 -33.94
C LEU A 268 -19.32 -44.82 -33.92
N LEU A 269 -17.98 -44.91 -33.84
CA LEU A 269 -17.09 -43.76 -34.01
C LEU A 269 -17.19 -43.16 -35.43
N THR A 270 -17.23 -44.02 -36.46
CA THR A 270 -17.33 -43.57 -37.86
C THR A 270 -18.65 -42.85 -38.14
N GLU A 271 -19.76 -43.34 -37.57
CA GLU A 271 -21.06 -42.71 -37.67
C GLU A 271 -21.07 -41.32 -37.00
N ASN A 272 -20.58 -41.20 -35.77
CA ASN A 272 -20.50 -39.92 -35.05
C ASN A 272 -19.61 -38.88 -35.76
N LEU A 273 -18.47 -39.30 -36.31
CA LEU A 273 -17.62 -38.44 -37.14
C LEU A 273 -18.33 -37.97 -38.42
N SER A 274 -19.16 -38.81 -39.02
CA SER A 274 -19.95 -38.46 -40.21
C SER A 274 -21.10 -37.49 -39.87
N GLN A 275 -21.75 -37.68 -38.72
CA GLN A 275 -22.81 -36.80 -38.23
C GLN A 275 -22.26 -35.41 -37.90
N LEU A 276 -21.10 -35.34 -37.24
CA LEU A 276 -20.43 -34.07 -36.97
C LEU A 276 -20.10 -33.34 -38.27
N GLY A 277 -19.56 -34.04 -39.29
CA GLY A 277 -19.32 -33.46 -40.61
C GLY A 277 -20.58 -32.88 -41.27
N ARG A 278 -21.73 -33.57 -41.20
CA ARG A 278 -23.01 -33.04 -41.72
C ARG A 278 -23.47 -31.80 -40.95
N ARG A 279 -23.32 -31.79 -39.62
CA ARG A 279 -23.66 -30.64 -38.77
C ARG A 279 -22.77 -29.42 -39.09
N THR A 280 -21.47 -29.62 -39.36
CA THR A 280 -20.55 -28.56 -39.80
C THR A 280 -21.02 -27.92 -41.10
N SER A 281 -21.37 -28.73 -42.12
CA SER A 281 -21.89 -28.21 -43.39
C SER A 281 -23.23 -27.47 -43.24
N TRP A 282 -24.10 -27.94 -42.35
CA TRP A 282 -25.34 -27.25 -42.01
C TRP A 282 -25.06 -25.88 -41.36
N LEU A 283 -24.16 -25.81 -40.38
CA LEU A 283 -23.84 -24.56 -39.68
C LEU A 283 -23.17 -23.55 -40.62
N GLN A 284 -22.35 -23.99 -41.57
CA GLN A 284 -21.81 -23.14 -42.62
C GLN A 284 -22.90 -22.54 -43.52
N SER A 285 -23.93 -23.33 -43.83
CA SER A 285 -25.09 -22.88 -44.61
C SER A 285 -25.95 -21.88 -43.80
N ALA A 286 -26.20 -22.16 -42.52
CA ALA A 286 -26.95 -21.29 -41.62
C ALA A 286 -26.24 -19.95 -41.35
N ALA A 287 -24.92 -19.97 -41.18
CA ALA A 287 -24.09 -18.76 -41.04
C ALA A 287 -24.15 -17.88 -42.29
N SER A 288 -24.17 -18.50 -43.47
CA SER A 288 -24.32 -17.80 -44.76
C SER A 288 -25.73 -17.20 -44.92
N GLU A 289 -26.78 -17.92 -44.54
CA GLU A 289 -28.16 -17.44 -44.56
C GLU A 289 -28.40 -16.28 -43.58
N GLN A 290 -27.74 -16.30 -42.41
CA GLN A 290 -27.80 -15.19 -41.46
C GLN A 290 -27.17 -13.92 -42.03
N ALA A 291 -25.99 -14.01 -42.66
CA ALA A 291 -25.34 -12.85 -43.28
C ALA A 291 -26.22 -12.18 -44.35
N MET A 292 -27.03 -12.97 -45.06
CA MET A 292 -27.96 -12.44 -46.08
C MET A 292 -29.22 -11.80 -45.49
N THR A 293 -29.67 -12.24 -44.31
CA THR A 293 -30.91 -11.77 -43.66
C THR A 293 -30.67 -10.69 -42.59
N ALA A 294 -29.43 -10.51 -42.15
CA ALA A 294 -28.94 -9.45 -41.27
C ALA A 294 -29.49 -8.04 -41.57
N PRO A 295 -29.54 -7.55 -42.84
CA PRO A 295 -29.98 -6.17 -43.12
C PRO A 295 -31.51 -5.96 -43.02
N THR A 296 -32.31 -7.02 -42.92
CA THR A 296 -33.79 -6.93 -42.88
C THR A 296 -34.39 -7.22 -41.50
N ARG A 297 -33.59 -7.74 -40.56
CA ARG A 297 -34.03 -8.05 -39.19
C ARG A 297 -33.73 -6.91 -38.23
N SER A 298 -34.42 -6.90 -37.09
CA SER A 298 -34.03 -5.99 -36.00
C SER A 298 -32.65 -6.37 -35.44
N SER A 299 -31.90 -5.40 -34.91
CA SER A 299 -30.54 -5.64 -34.38
C SER A 299 -30.54 -6.69 -33.27
N GLN A 300 -31.61 -6.73 -32.46
CA GLN A 300 -31.77 -7.66 -31.34
C GLN A 300 -32.03 -9.11 -31.82
N GLU A 301 -32.87 -9.30 -32.85
CA GLU A 301 -33.10 -10.62 -33.46
C GLU A 301 -31.87 -11.14 -34.19
N ALA A 302 -31.10 -10.26 -34.84
CA ALA A 302 -29.85 -10.60 -35.50
C ALA A 302 -28.79 -11.06 -34.49
N ARG A 303 -28.68 -10.38 -33.34
CA ARG A 303 -27.84 -10.79 -32.21
C ARG A 303 -28.25 -12.14 -31.65
N ASP A 304 -29.53 -12.35 -31.35
CA ASP A 304 -30.01 -13.61 -30.77
C ASP A 304 -29.78 -14.80 -31.71
N SER A 305 -29.89 -14.56 -33.02
CA SER A 305 -29.58 -15.56 -34.04
C SER A 305 -28.07 -15.86 -34.10
N ALA A 306 -27.21 -14.82 -34.03
CA ALA A 306 -25.76 -14.98 -34.05
C ALA A 306 -25.26 -15.73 -32.81
N MET A 307 -25.81 -15.39 -31.65
CA MET A 307 -25.47 -16.03 -30.38
C MET A 307 -25.86 -17.51 -30.39
N LYS A 308 -27.06 -17.87 -30.89
CA LYS A 308 -27.47 -19.27 -31.03
C LYS A 308 -26.54 -20.07 -31.95
N LEU A 309 -26.20 -19.53 -33.12
CA LEU A 309 -25.27 -20.20 -34.03
C LEU A 309 -23.86 -20.34 -33.42
N TYR A 310 -23.40 -19.34 -32.66
CA TYR A 310 -22.14 -19.42 -31.94
C TYR A 310 -22.16 -20.47 -30.82
N GLU A 311 -23.23 -20.55 -30.02
CA GLU A 311 -23.41 -21.59 -29.00
C GLU A 311 -23.42 -23.00 -29.60
N GLU A 312 -24.11 -23.19 -30.72
CA GLU A 312 -24.12 -24.45 -31.45
C GLU A 312 -22.73 -24.80 -32.03
N ALA A 313 -21.99 -23.80 -32.53
CA ALA A 313 -20.61 -23.97 -32.99
C ALA A 313 -19.68 -24.39 -31.84
N GLN A 314 -19.84 -23.80 -30.65
CA GLN A 314 -19.05 -24.13 -29.47
C GLN A 314 -19.34 -25.55 -28.99
N GLN A 315 -20.62 -25.98 -28.98
CA GLN A 315 -20.98 -27.36 -28.67
C GLN A 315 -20.36 -28.34 -29.66
N MET A 316 -20.41 -28.03 -30.96
CA MET A 316 -19.78 -28.88 -31.98
C MET A 316 -18.25 -28.93 -31.86
N GLN A 317 -17.60 -27.85 -31.44
CA GLN A 317 -16.15 -27.85 -31.19
C GLN A 317 -15.78 -28.74 -30.00
N GLN A 318 -16.59 -28.73 -28.94
CA GLN A 318 -16.42 -29.68 -27.82
C GLN A 318 -16.64 -31.12 -28.26
N ASP A 319 -17.65 -31.38 -29.10
CA ASP A 319 -17.89 -32.71 -29.67
C ASP A 319 -16.72 -33.14 -30.58
N ALA A 320 -16.19 -32.24 -31.39
CA ALA A 320 -15.06 -32.48 -32.29
C ALA A 320 -13.78 -32.84 -31.52
N THR A 321 -13.42 -32.06 -30.50
CA THR A 321 -12.24 -32.31 -29.67
C THR A 321 -12.33 -33.66 -28.95
N LYS A 322 -13.51 -33.99 -28.39
CA LYS A 322 -13.76 -35.31 -27.79
C LYS A 322 -13.59 -36.43 -28.80
N LEU A 323 -14.21 -36.33 -29.98
CA LEU A 323 -14.15 -37.36 -31.02
C LEU A 323 -12.74 -37.53 -31.60
N VAL A 324 -11.98 -36.44 -31.77
CA VAL A 324 -10.57 -36.50 -32.17
C VAL A 324 -9.72 -37.18 -31.10
N HIS A 325 -9.95 -36.90 -29.81
CA HIS A 325 -9.25 -37.59 -28.73
C HIS A 325 -9.58 -39.08 -28.69
N ILE A 326 -10.86 -39.45 -28.84
CA ILE A 326 -11.28 -40.85 -28.96
C ILE A 326 -10.60 -41.51 -30.16
N GLN A 327 -10.55 -40.84 -31.30
CA GLN A 327 -9.84 -41.34 -32.48
C GLN A 327 -8.34 -41.55 -32.20
N GLN A 328 -7.68 -40.65 -31.48
CA GLN A 328 -6.27 -40.80 -31.08
C GLN A 328 -6.05 -42.03 -30.20
N VAL A 329 -6.87 -42.23 -29.16
CA VAL A 329 -6.75 -43.39 -28.27
C VAL A 329 -6.96 -44.69 -29.03
N PHE A 330 -7.92 -44.73 -29.96
CA PHE A 330 -8.15 -45.90 -30.80
C PHE A 330 -6.99 -46.16 -31.79
N GLU A 331 -6.35 -45.11 -32.31
CA GLU A 331 -5.16 -45.21 -33.16
C GLU A 331 -3.92 -45.70 -32.39
N GLU A 332 -3.70 -45.21 -31.16
CA GLU A 332 -2.57 -45.64 -30.31
C GLU A 332 -2.70 -47.10 -29.86
N VAL A 333 -3.93 -47.56 -29.63
CA VAL A 333 -4.21 -48.92 -29.16
C VAL A 333 -4.24 -49.92 -30.33
N SER A 334 -4.50 -49.46 -31.54
CA SER A 334 -4.56 -50.29 -32.75
C SER A 334 -3.17 -50.49 -33.39
N SER A 335 -2.85 -51.73 -33.77
CA SER A 335 -1.61 -52.06 -34.49
C SER A 335 -1.58 -51.65 -35.97
N ASP A 336 -2.63 -50.98 -36.49
CA ASP A 336 -2.79 -50.65 -37.92
C ASP A 336 -2.50 -49.15 -38.22
N PRO A 337 -1.35 -48.79 -38.83
CA PRO A 337 -0.86 -47.42 -38.96
C PRO A 337 -1.48 -46.60 -40.12
N ARG A 338 -2.66 -46.98 -40.63
CA ARG A 338 -3.23 -46.40 -41.86
C ARG A 338 -4.64 -45.87 -41.69
N ARG A 339 -4.83 -44.76 -40.97
CA ARG A 339 -6.05 -43.95 -41.11
C ARG A 339 -5.73 -42.46 -41.14
N PRO A 340 -6.27 -41.70 -42.12
CA PRO A 340 -6.12 -40.26 -42.15
C PRO A 340 -6.92 -39.63 -41.00
N ARG A 341 -6.27 -38.78 -40.22
CA ARG A 341 -6.89 -37.96 -39.17
C ARG A 341 -7.83 -36.95 -39.81
N LYS A 342 -9.08 -36.88 -39.35
CA LYS A 342 -9.98 -35.78 -39.71
C LYS A 342 -9.72 -34.65 -38.73
N THR A 343 -8.96 -33.64 -39.13
CA THR A 343 -8.84 -32.40 -38.38
C THR A 343 -10.01 -31.49 -38.78
N PHE A 344 -10.88 -31.15 -37.82
CA PHE A 344 -12.03 -30.28 -38.05
C PHE A 344 -11.60 -28.80 -38.09
N GLU A 345 -10.52 -28.49 -38.81
CA GLU A 345 -9.93 -27.13 -38.90
C GLU A 345 -10.92 -26.11 -39.49
N GLU A 346 -11.77 -26.54 -40.41
CA GLU A 346 -12.84 -25.71 -40.98
C GLU A 346 -13.89 -25.31 -39.95
N LEU A 347 -14.17 -26.17 -38.95
CA LEU A 347 -15.07 -25.85 -37.84
C LEU A 347 -14.43 -24.83 -36.89
N ASP A 348 -13.12 -24.93 -36.66
CA ASP A 348 -12.40 -23.97 -35.82
C ASP A 348 -12.43 -22.57 -36.45
N ILE A 349 -12.17 -22.46 -37.76
CA ILE A 349 -12.27 -21.19 -38.51
C ILE A 349 -13.69 -20.64 -38.49
N LEU A 350 -14.69 -21.50 -38.70
CA LEU A 350 -16.11 -21.10 -38.68
C LEU A 350 -16.57 -20.67 -37.27
N SER A 351 -16.04 -21.30 -36.22
CA SER A 351 -16.34 -20.93 -34.82
C SER A 351 -15.77 -19.57 -34.46
N THR A 352 -14.56 -19.24 -34.92
CA THR A 352 -13.96 -17.92 -34.70
C THR A 352 -14.71 -16.86 -35.50
N GLU A 353 -15.13 -17.16 -36.73
CA GLU A 353 -15.96 -16.28 -37.55
C GLU A 353 -17.30 -15.95 -36.87
N LEU A 354 -18.01 -16.98 -36.38
CA LEU A 354 -19.30 -16.80 -35.69
C LEU A 354 -19.16 -16.09 -34.34
N ARG A 355 -18.06 -16.33 -33.62
CA ARG A 355 -17.74 -15.60 -32.39
C ARG A 355 -17.61 -14.11 -32.68
N LEU A 356 -16.79 -13.75 -33.67
CA LEU A 356 -16.58 -12.34 -34.05
C LEU A 356 -17.89 -11.69 -34.50
N LYS A 357 -18.73 -12.39 -35.26
CA LYS A 357 -20.08 -11.92 -35.64
C LYS A 357 -21.00 -11.70 -34.42
N SER A 358 -20.98 -12.61 -33.45
CA SER A 358 -21.73 -12.45 -32.19
C SER A 358 -21.25 -11.22 -31.41
N ASP A 359 -19.93 -11.05 -31.29
CA ASP A 359 -19.32 -9.92 -30.58
C ASP A 359 -19.68 -8.57 -31.24
N VAL A 360 -19.68 -8.51 -32.58
CA VAL A 360 -20.13 -7.32 -33.34
C VAL A 360 -21.59 -7.00 -33.06
N TRP A 361 -22.50 -7.96 -33.18
CA TRP A 361 -23.92 -7.73 -32.93
C TRP A 361 -24.23 -7.36 -31.48
N GLN A 362 -23.48 -7.92 -30.54
CA GLN A 362 -23.57 -7.53 -29.14
C GLN A 362 -23.15 -6.08 -28.94
N ALA A 363 -22.01 -5.67 -29.50
CA ALA A 363 -21.55 -4.27 -29.44
C ALA A 363 -22.54 -3.30 -30.09
N VAL A 364 -23.13 -3.68 -31.24
CA VAL A 364 -24.19 -2.89 -31.91
C VAL A 364 -25.41 -2.72 -30.99
N CYS A 365 -25.91 -3.81 -30.38
CA CYS A 365 -27.10 -3.75 -29.52
C CYS A 365 -26.85 -2.92 -28.26
N GLU A 366 -25.72 -3.14 -27.59
CA GLU A 366 -25.35 -2.37 -26.41
C GLU A 366 -25.20 -0.88 -26.72
N THR A 367 -24.62 -0.56 -27.87
CA THR A 367 -24.50 0.84 -28.33
C THR A 367 -25.86 1.45 -28.66
N ASP A 368 -26.72 0.72 -29.39
CA ASP A 368 -28.07 1.17 -29.73
C ASP A 368 -28.94 1.36 -28.47
N GLU A 369 -28.84 0.46 -27.49
CA GLU A 369 -29.54 0.56 -26.20
C GLU A 369 -29.03 1.75 -25.37
N TYR A 370 -27.71 1.92 -25.31
CA TYR A 370 -27.10 3.05 -24.62
C TYR A 370 -27.49 4.39 -25.25
N LEU A 371 -27.40 4.52 -26.57
CA LEU A 371 -27.80 5.74 -27.29
C LEU A 371 -29.30 6.02 -27.13
N ARG A 372 -30.15 4.98 -27.10
CA ARG A 372 -31.59 5.12 -26.82
C ARG A 372 -31.84 5.61 -25.40
N GLY A 373 -31.12 5.10 -24.41
CA GLY A 373 -31.19 5.61 -23.04
C GLY A 373 -30.74 7.07 -22.95
N CYS A 374 -29.59 7.39 -23.56
CA CYS A 374 -29.06 8.75 -23.59
C CYS A 374 -30.01 9.74 -24.27
N SER A 375 -30.75 9.33 -25.31
CA SER A 375 -31.67 10.25 -26.02
C SER A 375 -32.72 10.89 -25.09
N THR A 376 -33.17 10.16 -24.07
CA THR A 376 -34.17 10.64 -23.09
C THR A 376 -33.56 11.35 -21.88
N ASP A 377 -32.25 11.21 -21.69
CA ASP A 377 -31.53 11.76 -20.55
C ASP A 377 -31.18 13.25 -20.76
N THR A 378 -31.09 13.98 -19.65
CA THR A 378 -30.58 15.36 -19.64
C THR A 378 -29.05 15.38 -19.75
N LEU A 379 -28.48 16.48 -20.26
CA LEU A 379 -27.03 16.65 -20.40
C LEU A 379 -26.20 16.35 -19.13
N HIS A 380 -26.76 16.57 -17.94
CA HIS A 380 -26.08 16.28 -16.67
C HIS A 380 -26.15 14.83 -16.21
N SER A 381 -27.23 14.11 -16.55
CA SER A 381 -27.43 12.73 -16.11
C SER A 381 -26.66 11.71 -16.97
N ILE A 382 -26.10 12.15 -18.10
CA ILE A 382 -25.31 11.28 -18.98
C ILE A 382 -23.97 10.95 -18.34
N ASP A 383 -23.69 9.66 -18.31
CA ASP A 383 -22.45 9.08 -17.85
C ASP A 383 -21.40 9.08 -18.97
N LEU A 384 -20.58 10.13 -19.02
CA LEU A 384 -19.52 10.28 -20.03
C LEU A 384 -18.46 9.17 -19.93
N ASP A 385 -18.26 8.61 -18.74
CA ASP A 385 -17.30 7.53 -18.51
C ASP A 385 -17.81 6.23 -19.15
N LYS A 386 -19.10 5.91 -18.99
CA LYS A 386 -19.72 4.79 -19.72
C LYS A 386 -19.69 4.97 -21.23
N MET A 387 -19.95 6.17 -21.73
CA MET A 387 -19.88 6.46 -23.18
C MET A 387 -18.47 6.24 -23.73
N SER A 388 -17.43 6.68 -23.03
CA SER A 388 -16.04 6.49 -23.44
C SER A 388 -15.58 5.03 -23.35
N ALA A 389 -15.99 4.31 -22.29
CA ALA A 389 -15.73 2.88 -22.17
C ALA A 389 -16.39 2.08 -23.30
N LEU A 390 -17.63 2.40 -23.64
CA LEU A 390 -18.37 1.77 -24.73
C LEU A 390 -17.74 2.10 -26.10
N ALA A 391 -17.30 3.33 -26.33
CA ALA A 391 -16.52 3.68 -27.53
C ALA A 391 -15.23 2.85 -27.65
N SER A 392 -14.45 2.72 -26.57
CA SER A 392 -13.22 1.92 -26.58
C SER A 392 -13.46 0.41 -26.83
N ARG A 393 -14.59 -0.11 -26.33
CA ARG A 393 -15.01 -1.48 -26.59
C ARG A 393 -15.38 -1.68 -28.06
N VAL A 394 -16.12 -0.73 -28.64
CA VAL A 394 -16.46 -0.74 -30.07
C VAL A 394 -15.20 -0.70 -30.92
N ASP A 395 -14.23 0.17 -30.60
CA ASP A 395 -12.92 0.24 -31.28
C ASP A 395 -12.21 -1.11 -31.25
N SER A 396 -12.14 -1.74 -30.08
CA SER A 396 -11.49 -3.04 -29.88
C SER A 396 -12.15 -4.16 -30.68
N VAL A 397 -13.48 -4.18 -30.77
CA VAL A 397 -14.23 -5.19 -31.54
C VAL A 397 -13.99 -5.00 -33.04
N ILE A 398 -13.98 -3.76 -33.53
CA ILE A 398 -13.68 -3.46 -34.95
C ILE A 398 -12.24 -3.88 -35.30
N GLU A 399 -11.25 -3.56 -34.45
CA GLU A 399 -9.87 -3.98 -34.71
C GLU A 399 -9.72 -5.52 -34.69
N ASN A 400 -10.32 -6.19 -33.70
CA ASN A 400 -10.26 -7.64 -33.57
C ASN A 400 -10.90 -8.36 -34.78
N THR A 401 -12.04 -7.87 -35.26
CA THR A 401 -12.70 -8.43 -36.45
C THR A 401 -11.87 -8.24 -37.72
N ARG A 402 -11.25 -7.06 -37.91
CA ARG A 402 -10.36 -6.79 -39.06
C ARG A 402 -9.10 -7.65 -39.08
N LEU A 403 -8.50 -7.92 -37.92
CA LEU A 403 -7.28 -8.73 -37.82
C LEU A 403 -7.55 -10.22 -38.04
N ASN A 404 -8.67 -10.73 -37.54
CA ASN A 404 -8.91 -12.17 -37.48
C ASN A 404 -9.84 -12.71 -38.57
N ALA A 405 -10.59 -11.87 -39.29
CA ALA A 405 -11.49 -12.33 -40.34
C ALA A 405 -11.63 -11.33 -41.50
N SER A 406 -10.79 -11.48 -42.54
CA SER A 406 -10.85 -10.66 -43.75
C SER A 406 -12.17 -10.79 -44.53
N GLN A 407 -12.90 -11.90 -44.38
CA GLN A 407 -14.18 -12.14 -45.06
C GLN A 407 -15.37 -11.45 -44.36
N ILE A 408 -15.25 -11.10 -43.07
CA ILE A 408 -16.28 -10.37 -42.31
C ILE A 408 -16.01 -8.86 -42.32
N ALA A 409 -14.80 -8.43 -42.67
CA ALA A 409 -14.40 -7.03 -42.63
C ALA A 409 -15.29 -6.11 -43.49
N ASP A 410 -15.81 -6.60 -44.62
CA ASP A 410 -16.70 -5.85 -45.53
C ASP A 410 -18.20 -6.14 -45.28
N SER A 411 -18.53 -6.73 -44.13
CA SER A 411 -19.91 -7.10 -43.80
C SER A 411 -20.73 -5.90 -43.31
N PHE A 412 -22.04 -5.93 -43.57
CA PHE A 412 -22.98 -4.88 -43.20
C PHE A 412 -22.98 -4.58 -41.69
N GLU A 413 -22.71 -5.61 -40.89
CA GLU A 413 -22.60 -5.56 -39.44
C GLU A 413 -21.49 -4.63 -38.97
N VAL A 414 -20.33 -4.69 -39.62
CA VAL A 414 -19.16 -3.86 -39.31
C VAL A 414 -19.41 -2.42 -39.77
N ASP A 415 -19.95 -2.22 -40.98
CA ASP A 415 -20.35 -0.89 -41.48
C ASP A 415 -21.33 -0.17 -40.54
N ARG A 416 -22.28 -0.91 -39.96
CA ARG A 416 -23.23 -0.36 -38.98
C ARG A 416 -22.51 0.01 -37.69
N LEU A 417 -21.64 -0.85 -37.18
CA LEU A 417 -20.88 -0.60 -35.96
C LEU A 417 -19.94 0.61 -36.13
N GLU A 418 -19.32 0.78 -37.29
CA GLU A 418 -18.50 1.95 -37.63
C GLU A 418 -19.31 3.26 -37.65
N LYS A 419 -20.54 3.23 -38.18
CA LYS A 419 -21.44 4.38 -38.10
C LYS A 419 -21.77 4.73 -36.65
N LEU A 420 -22.06 3.74 -35.81
CA LEU A 420 -22.32 3.96 -34.38
C LEU A 420 -21.08 4.48 -33.64
N GLN A 421 -19.89 3.98 -33.98
CA GLN A 421 -18.60 4.47 -33.50
C GLN A 421 -18.42 5.96 -33.82
N THR A 422 -18.69 6.40 -35.06
CA THR A 422 -18.58 7.82 -35.42
C THR A 422 -19.55 8.70 -34.62
N ILE A 423 -20.75 8.21 -34.33
CA ILE A 423 -21.73 8.93 -33.51
C ILE A 423 -21.25 9.04 -32.06
N LEU A 424 -20.74 7.96 -31.47
CA LEU A 424 -20.22 7.97 -30.08
C LEU A 424 -19.02 8.90 -29.92
N HIS A 425 -18.01 8.77 -30.80
CA HIS A 425 -16.82 9.62 -30.79
C HIS A 425 -17.15 11.09 -31.09
N GLY A 426 -18.21 11.35 -31.85
CA GLY A 426 -18.71 12.69 -32.11
C GLY A 426 -19.47 13.31 -30.93
N LEU A 427 -20.38 12.55 -30.30
CA LEU A 427 -21.24 13.05 -29.22
C LEU A 427 -20.49 13.26 -27.90
N GLY A 428 -19.56 12.37 -27.55
CA GLY A 428 -18.86 12.42 -26.27
C GLY A 428 -18.16 13.77 -26.01
N PRO A 429 -17.29 14.24 -26.94
CA PRO A 429 -16.65 15.55 -26.83
C PRO A 429 -17.66 16.70 -26.83
N VAL A 430 -18.71 16.65 -27.66
CA VAL A 430 -19.73 17.69 -27.74
C VAL A 430 -20.47 17.84 -26.40
N ILE A 431 -20.89 16.73 -25.79
CA ILE A 431 -21.58 16.74 -24.50
C ILE A 431 -20.65 17.26 -23.41
N ARG A 432 -19.38 16.83 -23.39
CA ARG A 432 -18.39 17.35 -22.43
C ARG A 432 -18.21 18.85 -22.58
N ASP A 433 -18.06 19.32 -23.81
CA ASP A 433 -17.81 20.74 -24.08
C ASP A 433 -19.05 21.57 -23.71
N LEU A 434 -20.27 21.13 -24.01
CA LEU A 434 -21.51 21.79 -23.58
C LEU A 434 -21.77 21.74 -22.07
N ARG A 435 -21.19 20.76 -21.35
CA ARG A 435 -21.24 20.66 -19.88
C ARG A 435 -20.26 21.59 -19.16
N ASN A 436 -19.52 22.43 -19.89
CA ASN A 436 -18.56 23.32 -19.26
C ASN A 436 -19.27 24.30 -18.29
N PRO A 437 -18.88 24.34 -17.00
CA PRO A 437 -19.54 25.17 -15.99
C PRO A 437 -19.39 26.68 -16.24
N HIS A 438 -18.47 27.11 -17.12
CA HIS A 438 -18.18 28.51 -17.39
C HIS A 438 -19.04 29.13 -18.50
N PHE A 439 -20.01 28.37 -19.05
CA PHE A 439 -20.95 28.91 -20.03
C PHE A 439 -21.82 30.01 -19.43
N ALA A 440 -21.73 31.21 -20.01
CA ALA A 440 -22.61 32.33 -19.72
C ALA A 440 -23.65 32.48 -20.83
N GLU A 441 -24.73 33.23 -20.59
CA GLU A 441 -25.81 33.42 -21.56
C GLU A 441 -25.32 33.96 -22.92
N ARG A 442 -24.30 34.83 -22.93
CA ARG A 442 -23.63 35.31 -24.15
C ARG A 442 -23.01 34.21 -25.00
N HIS A 443 -22.50 33.14 -24.38
CA HIS A 443 -21.90 32.01 -25.08
C HIS A 443 -22.98 31.14 -25.72
N TRP A 444 -24.12 30.96 -25.03
CA TRP A 444 -25.28 30.27 -25.58
C TRP A 444 -25.87 31.02 -26.77
N THR A 445 -26.07 32.33 -26.68
CA THR A 445 -26.57 33.12 -27.82
C THR A 445 -25.60 33.13 -29.01
N LYS A 446 -24.28 33.12 -28.75
CA LYS A 446 -23.25 32.97 -29.77
C LYS A 446 -23.30 31.59 -30.44
N LEU A 447 -23.56 30.52 -29.70
CA LEU A 447 -23.77 29.19 -30.25
C LEU A 447 -25.06 29.10 -31.07
N GLU A 448 -26.18 29.59 -30.53
CA GLU A 448 -27.48 29.61 -31.22
C GLU A 448 -27.40 30.39 -32.54
N HIS A 449 -26.69 31.52 -32.56
CA HIS A 449 -26.46 32.30 -33.77
C HIS A 449 -25.58 31.57 -34.80
N LYS A 450 -24.48 30.93 -34.36
CA LYS A 450 -23.57 30.21 -35.26
C LYS A 450 -24.16 28.90 -35.79
N MET A 451 -24.97 28.23 -34.99
CA MET A 451 -25.63 26.97 -35.34
C MET A 451 -26.99 27.20 -36.01
N GLN A 452 -27.49 28.44 -36.06
CA GLN A 452 -28.81 28.80 -36.58
C GLN A 452 -29.95 27.98 -35.96
N CYS A 453 -29.83 27.64 -34.69
CA CYS A 453 -30.78 26.82 -33.95
C CYS A 453 -31.07 27.45 -32.57
N SER A 454 -32.25 27.18 -32.02
CA SER A 454 -32.59 27.56 -30.65
C SER A 454 -32.28 26.38 -29.74
N LEU A 455 -31.40 26.60 -28.75
CA LEU A 455 -31.06 25.63 -27.71
C LEU A 455 -31.80 25.98 -26.40
N ALA A 456 -33.01 26.54 -26.52
CA ALA A 456 -33.89 26.76 -25.39
C ALA A 456 -34.58 25.43 -25.02
N PRO A 457 -34.63 25.04 -23.74
CA PRO A 457 -35.46 23.91 -23.34
C PRO A 457 -36.92 24.19 -23.73
N PRO A 458 -37.71 23.17 -24.10
CA PRO A 458 -39.14 23.37 -24.33
C PRO A 458 -39.73 23.90 -23.02
N CYS A 459 -40.14 25.17 -23.02
CA CYS A 459 -40.93 25.72 -21.94
C CYS A 459 -42.17 24.84 -21.83
N ALA A 460 -42.29 24.06 -20.75
CA ALA A 460 -43.57 23.55 -20.34
C ALA A 460 -44.42 24.77 -19.98
N GLU A 461 -45.25 25.20 -20.93
CA GLU A 461 -46.42 26.04 -20.63
C GLU A 461 -47.26 25.27 -19.60
N SER A 462 -46.98 25.53 -18.33
CA SER A 462 -47.86 25.15 -17.22
C SER A 462 -48.08 26.44 -16.43
N GLU A 463 -49.25 27.02 -16.66
CA GLU A 463 -49.71 28.32 -16.17
C GLU A 463 -49.88 28.41 -14.63
N GLU A 464 -49.19 27.60 -13.81
CA GLU A 464 -49.46 27.53 -12.37
C GLU A 464 -48.45 28.23 -11.45
N ASN A 465 -47.34 28.78 -11.97
CA ASN A 465 -46.33 29.46 -11.13
C ASN A 465 -46.40 31.00 -11.10
N ALA A 466 -47.59 31.59 -11.30
CA ALA A 466 -47.80 33.04 -11.22
C ALA A 466 -48.20 33.56 -9.82
N ARG A 467 -47.93 32.82 -8.73
CA ARG A 467 -48.29 33.25 -7.35
C ARG A 467 -47.21 33.02 -6.29
N ALA A 468 -45.95 33.27 -6.64
CA ALA A 468 -44.87 33.34 -5.66
C ALA A 468 -43.85 34.43 -6.02
N GLU A 469 -44.32 35.60 -6.44
CA GLU A 469 -43.53 36.84 -6.42
C GLU A 469 -43.86 37.56 -5.11
N ASP A 470 -43.14 37.24 -4.05
CA ASP A 470 -42.75 38.17 -2.99
C ASP A 470 -41.93 37.42 -1.93
N LEU A 471 -40.72 37.92 -1.66
CA LEU A 471 -39.77 37.53 -0.59
C LEU A 471 -38.83 36.34 -0.86
N ALA A 472 -37.82 36.54 -1.71
CA ALA A 472 -36.46 36.05 -1.46
C ALA A 472 -35.45 36.78 -2.35
N GLY A 473 -34.39 37.33 -1.74
CA GLY A 473 -33.34 38.04 -2.45
C GLY A 473 -32.44 37.11 -3.27
N THR A 474 -32.17 37.54 -4.51
CA THR A 474 -30.86 37.50 -5.19
C THR A 474 -30.04 36.20 -5.13
N GLU A 475 -30.37 35.24 -5.99
CA GLU A 475 -29.37 34.38 -6.67
C GLU A 475 -29.68 34.34 -8.18
N PRO A 476 -28.70 34.46 -9.07
CA PRO A 476 -28.94 34.55 -10.51
C PRO A 476 -29.32 33.19 -11.10
N LEU A 477 -30.43 33.20 -11.84
CA LEU A 477 -31.12 32.10 -12.50
C LEU A 477 -30.34 31.55 -13.72
N VAL A 478 -29.16 30.95 -13.53
CA VAL A 478 -28.28 30.49 -14.66
C VAL A 478 -28.47 29.01 -15.04
N ASN A 479 -29.18 28.20 -14.25
CA ASN A 479 -29.14 26.72 -14.40
C ASN A 479 -30.25 26.09 -15.27
N ASN A 480 -31.12 26.86 -15.93
CA ASN A 480 -32.26 26.28 -16.68
C ASN A 480 -31.93 25.70 -18.06
N ARG A 481 -30.72 25.91 -18.63
CA ARG A 481 -30.38 25.39 -19.97
C ARG A 481 -29.68 24.02 -19.97
N LEU A 482 -29.45 23.44 -18.80
CA LEU A 482 -28.84 22.11 -18.63
C LEU A 482 -29.88 20.97 -18.68
N SER A 483 -31.16 21.30 -18.84
CA SER A 483 -32.27 20.37 -19.06
C SER A 483 -32.46 19.98 -20.53
N LEU A 484 -31.51 20.33 -21.42
CA LEU A 484 -31.54 19.91 -22.81
C LEU A 484 -31.40 18.37 -22.89
N GLN A 485 -32.28 17.75 -23.67
CA GLN A 485 -32.24 16.32 -23.94
C GLN A 485 -31.28 16.04 -25.09
N VAL A 486 -30.57 14.90 -25.05
CA VAL A 486 -29.63 14.49 -26.11
C VAL A 486 -30.34 14.30 -27.45
N GLN A 487 -31.62 13.92 -27.43
CA GLN A 487 -32.43 13.83 -28.65
C GLN A 487 -32.44 15.15 -29.44
N GLN A 488 -32.54 16.29 -28.77
CA GLN A 488 -32.54 17.60 -29.42
C GLN A 488 -31.16 17.93 -30.03
N LEU A 489 -30.07 17.47 -29.41
CA LEU A 489 -28.70 17.63 -29.94
C LEU A 489 -28.45 16.74 -31.16
N LEU A 490 -29.05 15.54 -31.17
CA LEU A 490 -29.02 14.63 -32.31
C LEU A 490 -29.84 15.19 -33.50
N GLU A 491 -31.04 15.73 -33.23
CA GLU A 491 -31.92 16.33 -34.25
C GLU A 491 -31.31 17.59 -34.90
N VAL A 492 -30.57 18.38 -34.12
CA VAL A 492 -29.85 19.57 -34.60
C VAL A 492 -28.53 19.22 -35.30
N GLY A 493 -28.09 17.96 -35.24
CA GLY A 493 -26.82 17.54 -35.84
C GLY A 493 -25.61 18.18 -35.14
N ALA A 494 -25.63 18.29 -33.81
CA ALA A 494 -24.60 18.97 -33.03
C ALA A 494 -23.17 18.44 -33.28
N VAL A 495 -23.04 17.17 -33.67
CA VAL A 495 -21.76 16.54 -34.06
C VAL A 495 -21.10 17.28 -35.24
N ALA A 496 -21.87 17.79 -36.19
CA ALA A 496 -21.33 18.54 -37.34
C ALA A 496 -20.72 19.89 -36.92
N TYR A 497 -21.20 20.47 -35.80
CA TYR A 497 -20.75 21.75 -35.26
C TYR A 497 -19.78 21.58 -34.08
N ALA A 498 -19.26 20.37 -33.83
CA ALA A 498 -18.42 20.06 -32.68
C ALA A 498 -17.22 21.02 -32.52
N THR A 499 -16.57 21.40 -33.62
CA THR A 499 -15.44 22.36 -33.61
C THR A 499 -15.85 23.76 -33.15
N THR A 500 -17.05 24.19 -33.53
CA THR A 500 -17.59 25.50 -33.14
C THR A 500 -17.99 25.50 -31.67
N ILE A 501 -18.64 24.42 -31.22
CA ILE A 501 -19.01 24.22 -29.82
C ILE A 501 -17.77 24.25 -28.93
N ARG A 502 -16.74 23.49 -29.33
CA ARG A 502 -15.46 23.46 -28.65
C ARG A 502 -14.81 24.84 -28.54
N HIS A 503 -14.74 25.59 -29.64
CA HIS A 503 -14.15 26.93 -29.63
C HIS A 503 -14.88 27.87 -28.65
N VAL A 504 -16.22 27.80 -28.56
CA VAL A 504 -16.96 28.63 -27.62
C VAL A 504 -16.78 28.15 -26.17
N SER A 505 -16.64 26.84 -25.93
CA SER A 505 -16.34 26.33 -24.59
C SER A 505 -14.92 26.73 -24.12
N GLU A 506 -13.95 26.71 -25.02
CA GLU A 506 -12.57 27.18 -24.76
C GLU A 506 -12.56 28.68 -24.46
N GLU A 507 -13.31 29.49 -25.24
CA GLU A 507 -13.50 30.92 -24.99
C GLU A 507 -14.15 31.19 -23.62
N ALA A 508 -15.20 30.45 -23.26
CA ALA A 508 -15.85 30.58 -21.96
C ALA A 508 -14.90 30.27 -20.79
N THR A 509 -14.06 29.24 -20.95
CA THR A 509 -13.05 28.87 -19.95
C THR A 509 -11.97 29.94 -19.81
N ALA A 510 -11.48 30.47 -20.94
CA ALA A 510 -10.49 31.54 -20.95
C ALA A 510 -11.02 32.83 -20.30
N GLU A 511 -12.27 33.20 -20.57
CA GLU A 511 -12.95 34.33 -19.93
C GLU A 511 -13.11 34.13 -18.41
N ALA A 512 -13.48 32.93 -17.96
CA ALA A 512 -13.59 32.65 -16.53
C ALA A 512 -12.23 32.72 -15.82
N ALA A 513 -11.17 32.18 -16.44
CA ALA A 513 -9.81 32.29 -15.92
C ALA A 513 -9.35 33.75 -15.83
N MET A 514 -9.67 34.55 -16.86
CA MET A 514 -9.40 35.98 -16.90
C MET A 514 -10.10 36.73 -15.75
N ALA A 515 -11.41 36.49 -15.57
CA ALA A 515 -12.18 37.10 -14.49
C ALA A 515 -11.65 36.68 -13.11
N GLY A 516 -11.27 35.40 -12.94
CA GLY A 516 -10.64 34.90 -11.72
C GLY A 516 -9.31 35.58 -11.41
N ASN A 517 -8.43 35.73 -12.42
CA ASN A 517 -7.15 36.44 -12.27
C ASN A 517 -7.36 37.92 -11.91
N PHE A 518 -8.33 38.60 -12.52
CA PHE A 518 -8.66 39.98 -12.17
C PHE A 518 -9.10 40.10 -10.72
N MET A 519 -10.03 39.24 -10.28
CA MET A 519 -10.55 39.28 -8.92
C MET A 519 -9.45 39.01 -7.89
N ARG A 520 -8.46 38.17 -8.21
CA ARG A 520 -7.27 37.98 -7.36
C ARG A 520 -6.44 39.25 -7.22
N VAL A 521 -6.26 40.01 -8.31
CA VAL A 521 -5.56 41.30 -8.26
C VAL A 521 -6.34 42.28 -7.37
N VAL A 522 -7.65 42.39 -7.59
CA VAL A 522 -8.53 43.24 -6.77
C VAL A 522 -8.41 42.90 -5.29
N SER A 523 -8.55 41.62 -4.92
CA SER A 523 -8.46 41.19 -3.52
C SER A 523 -7.08 41.43 -2.90
N THR A 524 -6.02 41.33 -3.70
CA THR A 524 -4.65 41.63 -3.23
C THR A 524 -4.58 43.10 -2.82
N TRP A 525 -4.98 44.01 -3.71
CA TRP A 525 -4.90 45.47 -3.46
C TRP A 525 -5.88 46.01 -2.43
N GLU A 526 -6.99 45.30 -2.16
CA GLU A 526 -7.87 45.60 -1.03
C GLU A 526 -7.19 45.37 0.33
N THR A 527 -6.18 44.49 0.39
CA THR A 527 -5.50 44.11 1.64
C THR A 527 -4.08 44.66 1.77
N THR A 528 -3.45 45.07 0.66
CA THR A 528 -2.07 45.59 0.66
C THR A 528 -1.94 46.86 1.51
N GLN A 529 -0.94 46.86 2.41
CA GLN A 529 -0.63 47.97 3.30
C GLN A 529 0.73 48.61 2.98
N ILE A 530 0.84 49.91 3.21
CA ILE A 530 2.10 50.66 3.17
C ILE A 530 2.86 50.38 4.47
N PRO A 531 4.13 49.98 4.40
CA PRO A 531 4.95 49.75 5.58
C PRO A 531 5.22 51.08 6.28
N VAL A 532 4.75 51.26 7.52
CA VAL A 532 4.97 52.46 8.33
C VAL A 532 5.53 52.04 9.70
N GLU A 533 6.67 52.62 10.05
CA GLU A 533 7.43 52.36 11.27
C GLU A 533 7.41 53.58 12.21
N SER A 534 7.40 53.34 13.52
CA SER A 534 7.55 54.39 14.54
C SER A 534 9.02 54.56 14.94
N ARG A 535 9.59 55.76 14.75
CA ARG A 535 10.95 56.15 15.13
C ARG A 535 10.92 57.30 16.13
N LYS A 536 11.89 57.38 17.05
CA LYS A 536 12.10 58.56 17.89
C LYS A 536 12.93 59.62 17.17
N ASP A 537 12.44 60.85 17.16
CA ASP A 537 13.13 62.01 16.61
C ASP A 537 14.29 62.48 17.52
N ARG A 538 15.11 63.43 17.06
CA ARG A 538 16.21 64.07 17.80
C ARG A 538 15.80 64.64 19.16
N ASP A 539 14.54 65.06 19.29
CA ASP A 539 13.96 65.61 20.53
C ASP A 539 13.26 64.54 21.40
N GLY A 540 13.36 63.26 21.06
CA GLY A 540 12.74 62.15 21.79
C GLY A 540 11.22 61.98 21.58
N ARG A 541 10.65 62.66 20.58
CA ARG A 541 9.24 62.55 20.16
C ARG A 541 9.04 61.35 19.24
N ASP A 542 7.91 60.65 19.35
CA ASP A 542 7.55 59.58 18.43
C ASP A 542 7.13 60.16 17.08
N VAL A 543 7.72 59.66 15.99
CA VAL A 543 7.45 60.06 14.60
C VAL A 543 7.24 58.81 13.76
N HIS A 544 6.22 58.84 12.92
CA HIS A 544 5.94 57.77 11.97
C HIS A 544 6.67 58.05 10.65
N CYS A 545 7.47 57.09 10.21
CA CYS A 545 8.19 57.09 8.94
C CYS A 545 7.77 55.87 8.13
N ILE A 546 7.83 55.96 6.82
CA ILE A 546 7.67 54.85 5.89
C ILE A 546 8.87 53.91 6.03
N GLY A 547 8.59 52.61 6.08
CA GLY A 547 9.60 51.54 6.07
C GLY A 547 10.13 51.26 4.66
N ASP A 548 10.62 50.04 4.45
CA ASP A 548 11.11 49.60 3.14
C ASP A 548 9.95 49.28 2.19
N CYS A 549 9.86 50.03 1.08
CA CYS A 549 8.81 49.88 0.07
C CYS A 549 9.24 49.03 -1.14
N ILE A 550 10.45 48.44 -1.17
CA ILE A 550 10.96 47.72 -2.35
C ILE A 550 9.99 46.60 -2.79
N GLU A 551 9.49 45.81 -1.85
CA GLU A 551 8.55 44.72 -2.15
C GLU A 551 7.19 45.26 -2.64
N LEU A 552 6.75 46.39 -2.08
CA LEU A 552 5.50 47.03 -2.47
C LEU A 552 5.61 47.62 -3.90
N ASP A 553 6.72 48.28 -4.22
CA ASP A 553 6.98 48.82 -5.55
C ASP A 553 7.05 47.70 -6.60
N ALA A 554 7.72 46.59 -6.29
CA ALA A 554 7.75 45.41 -7.16
C ALA A 554 6.35 44.82 -7.39
N LEU A 555 5.52 44.74 -6.35
CA LEU A 555 4.14 44.24 -6.45
C LEU A 555 3.26 45.15 -7.31
N ILE A 556 3.43 46.48 -7.22
CA ILE A 556 2.75 47.46 -8.09
C ILE A 556 3.12 47.18 -9.55
N GLU A 557 4.42 47.04 -9.87
CA GLU A 557 4.90 46.84 -11.23
C GLU A 557 4.41 45.50 -11.82
N GLU A 558 4.47 44.41 -11.05
CA GLU A 558 3.94 43.12 -11.46
C GLU A 558 2.43 43.19 -11.75
N SER A 559 1.68 43.82 -10.85
CA SER A 559 0.23 44.00 -11.01
C SER A 559 -0.11 44.86 -12.23
N GLN A 560 0.65 45.93 -12.49
CA GLN A 560 0.47 46.76 -13.68
C GLN A 560 0.74 45.98 -14.96
N VAL A 561 1.83 45.19 -15.03
CA VAL A 561 2.12 44.34 -16.19
C VAL A 561 0.98 43.34 -16.41
N LEU A 562 0.50 42.68 -15.36
CA LEU A 562 -0.59 41.72 -15.47
C LEU A 562 -1.88 42.37 -15.95
N LEU A 563 -2.28 43.52 -15.39
CA LEU A 563 -3.48 44.24 -15.85
C LEU A 563 -3.34 44.75 -17.29
N ARG A 564 -2.15 45.15 -17.73
CA ARG A 564 -1.88 45.54 -19.13
C ARG A 564 -1.96 44.37 -20.10
N VAL A 565 -1.42 43.21 -19.72
CA VAL A 565 -1.61 41.97 -20.48
C VAL A 565 -3.09 41.61 -20.56
N MET A 566 -3.82 41.82 -19.47
CA MET A 566 -5.25 41.57 -19.43
C MET A 566 -6.04 42.50 -20.36
N ASP A 567 -5.66 43.78 -20.41
CA ASP A 567 -6.29 44.79 -21.27
C ASP A 567 -6.11 44.48 -22.76
N LEU A 568 -4.97 43.91 -23.14
CA LEU A 568 -4.66 43.50 -24.51
C LEU A 568 -5.35 42.18 -24.93
N SER A 569 -5.90 41.42 -23.98
CA SER A 569 -6.53 40.14 -24.27
C SER A 569 -7.93 40.32 -24.85
N THR A 570 -8.30 39.46 -25.80
CA THR A 570 -9.65 39.40 -26.38
C THR A 570 -10.72 38.91 -25.40
N TYR A 571 -10.31 38.27 -24.29
CA TYR A 571 -11.21 37.72 -23.26
C TYR A 571 -11.51 38.72 -22.12
N SER A 572 -11.13 39.99 -22.29
CA SER A 572 -11.31 41.05 -21.29
C SER A 572 -12.74 41.58 -21.17
N LEU A 573 -13.66 41.19 -22.07
CA LEU A 573 -15.05 41.67 -22.12
C LEU A 573 -15.79 41.54 -20.78
N VAL A 574 -15.51 40.48 -20.01
CA VAL A 574 -16.15 40.24 -18.70
C VAL A 574 -15.72 41.25 -17.64
N VAL A 575 -14.56 41.88 -17.82
CA VAL A 575 -13.90 42.75 -16.85
C VAL A 575 -13.76 44.19 -17.37
N GLN A 576 -14.18 44.44 -18.61
CA GLN A 576 -13.89 45.66 -19.36
C GLN A 576 -14.32 46.94 -18.64
N ASP A 577 -15.40 46.90 -17.84
CA ASP A 577 -15.87 48.07 -17.09
C ASP A 577 -15.00 48.41 -15.87
N ARG A 578 -14.34 47.40 -15.27
CA ARG A 578 -13.57 47.54 -14.02
C ARG A 578 -12.07 47.58 -14.24
N LEU A 579 -11.58 46.95 -15.30
CA LEU A 579 -10.18 46.86 -15.66
C LEU A 579 -9.50 48.23 -15.85
N PRO A 580 -10.02 49.16 -16.67
CA PRO A 580 -9.36 50.45 -16.89
C PRO A 580 -9.33 51.30 -15.62
N LYS A 581 -10.36 51.19 -14.77
CA LYS A 581 -10.40 51.86 -13.48
C LYS A 581 -9.28 51.35 -12.57
N MET A 582 -9.11 50.03 -12.43
CA MET A 582 -8.05 49.45 -11.61
C MET A 582 -6.65 49.81 -12.14
N ILE A 583 -6.46 49.84 -13.46
CA ILE A 583 -5.19 50.30 -14.08
C ILE A 583 -4.89 51.74 -13.66
N SER A 584 -5.87 52.64 -13.80
CA SER A 584 -5.72 54.05 -13.39
C SER A 584 -5.48 54.18 -11.89
N ASP A 585 -6.19 53.42 -11.06
CA ASP A 585 -6.05 53.47 -9.59
C ASP A 585 -4.64 53.04 -9.16
N LEU A 586 -4.05 52.00 -9.79
CA LEU A 586 -2.67 51.59 -9.51
C LEU A 586 -1.62 52.56 -10.05
N GLU A 587 -1.84 53.20 -11.20
CA GLU A 587 -0.95 54.25 -11.70
C GLU A 587 -0.92 55.47 -10.78
N LEU A 588 -2.07 55.91 -10.30
CA LEU A 588 -2.17 56.98 -9.30
C LEU A 588 -1.49 56.57 -7.99
N THR A 589 -1.70 55.33 -7.56
CA THR A 589 -1.09 54.80 -6.33
C THR A 589 0.43 54.75 -6.42
N LYS A 590 1.00 54.31 -7.56
CA LYS A 590 2.45 54.35 -7.82
C LYS A 590 3.00 55.77 -7.67
N GLY A 591 2.41 56.74 -8.37
CA GLY A 591 2.87 58.13 -8.33
C GLY A 591 2.78 58.75 -6.93
N SER A 592 1.68 58.49 -6.21
CA SER A 592 1.51 58.96 -4.83
C SER A 592 2.51 58.31 -3.86
N LEU A 593 2.85 57.03 -4.04
CA LEU A 593 3.85 56.33 -3.22
C LEU A 593 5.27 56.85 -3.48
N GLU A 594 5.65 57.08 -4.74
CA GLU A 594 6.94 57.68 -5.11
C GLU A 594 7.10 59.08 -4.52
N LEU A 595 6.07 59.93 -4.64
CA LEU A 595 6.05 61.27 -4.03
C LEU A 595 6.19 61.20 -2.50
N LEU A 596 5.50 60.25 -1.87
CA LEU A 596 5.57 60.02 -0.43
C LEU A 596 7.01 59.64 0.00
N GLN A 597 7.69 58.74 -0.73
CA GLN A 597 9.08 58.36 -0.47
C GLN A 597 10.08 59.52 -0.71
N ILE A 598 9.86 60.34 -1.74
CA ILE A 598 10.67 61.55 -2.00
C ILE A 598 10.50 62.55 -0.86
N CYS A 599 9.26 62.80 -0.43
CA CYS A 599 8.93 63.72 0.65
C CYS A 599 9.60 63.28 1.97
N GLN A 600 9.57 61.98 2.29
CA GLN A 600 10.29 61.45 3.46
C GLN A 600 11.79 61.70 3.40
N ARG A 601 12.44 61.44 2.25
CA ARG A 601 13.88 61.69 2.09
C ARG A 601 14.22 63.16 2.28
N GLN A 602 13.42 64.07 1.72
CA GLN A 602 13.63 65.51 1.89
C GLN A 602 13.36 65.98 3.31
N TRP A 603 12.32 65.48 3.95
CA TRP A 603 12.04 65.77 5.36
C TRP A 603 13.19 65.32 6.25
N GLU A 604 13.68 64.08 6.10
CA GLU A 604 14.83 63.59 6.87
C GLU A 604 16.09 64.43 6.65
N TYR A 605 16.38 64.81 5.40
CA TYR A 605 17.52 65.67 5.07
C TYR A 605 17.40 67.04 5.75
N THR A 606 16.22 67.67 5.64
CA THR A 606 15.94 68.98 6.22
C THR A 606 16.04 68.93 7.75
N GLN A 607 15.44 67.93 8.41
CA GLN A 607 15.51 67.77 9.87
C GLN A 607 16.95 67.62 10.39
N ARG A 608 17.81 66.92 9.65
CA ARG A 608 19.22 66.74 10.02
C ARG A 608 20.03 68.03 9.92
N LEU A 609 19.68 68.94 9.01
CA LEU A 609 20.41 70.20 8.78
C LEU A 609 19.91 71.39 9.63
N VAL A 610 18.68 71.35 10.13
CA VAL A 610 18.15 72.44 10.96
C VAL A 610 18.94 72.54 12.27
N SER A 611 19.57 73.70 12.46
CA SER A 611 20.33 74.04 13.66
C SER A 611 19.68 75.18 14.45
N VAL A 612 20.02 75.32 15.73
CA VAL A 612 19.57 76.44 16.57
C VAL A 612 20.01 77.79 15.99
N ASP A 613 21.17 77.84 15.35
CA ASP A 613 21.67 79.04 14.68
C ASP A 613 20.82 79.41 13.44
N PHE A 614 20.39 78.41 12.65
CA PHE A 614 19.46 78.63 11.54
C PHE A 614 18.13 79.24 12.02
N ALA A 615 17.54 78.68 13.08
CA ALA A 615 16.30 79.19 13.65
C ALA A 615 16.41 80.64 14.16
N ARG A 616 17.60 81.03 14.65
CA ARG A 616 17.89 82.42 15.04
C ARG A 616 18.10 83.34 13.84
N THR A 617 18.77 82.87 12.79
CA THR A 617 19.11 83.68 11.62
C THR A 617 17.89 83.93 10.73
N PHE A 618 17.04 82.92 10.55
CA PHE A 618 15.85 82.97 9.69
C PHE A 618 14.58 82.55 10.45
N PRO A 619 14.06 83.38 11.38
CA PRO A 619 12.94 82.99 12.23
C PRO A 619 11.63 82.76 11.44
N ASP A 620 11.40 83.52 10.38
CA ASP A 620 10.18 83.37 9.55
C ASP A 620 10.20 82.09 8.71
N GLN A 621 11.38 81.71 8.19
CA GLN A 621 11.54 80.46 7.42
C GLN A 621 11.49 79.25 8.35
N ALA A 622 12.06 79.35 9.56
CA ALA A 622 11.93 78.30 10.57
C ALA A 622 10.48 78.05 10.99
N LYS A 623 9.65 79.11 11.14
CA LYS A 623 8.20 78.97 11.39
C LYS A 623 7.46 78.29 10.22
N LYS A 624 7.79 78.64 8.97
CA LYS A 624 7.21 77.99 7.78
C LYS A 624 7.57 76.51 7.73
N LEU A 625 8.85 76.19 7.94
CA LEU A 625 9.31 74.80 7.99
C LEU A 625 8.60 74.00 9.09
N GLN A 626 8.42 74.58 10.28
CA GLN A 626 7.68 73.94 11.37
C GLN A 626 6.22 73.65 10.98
N LYS A 627 5.57 74.53 10.21
CA LYS A 627 4.22 74.29 9.69
C LYS A 627 4.18 73.08 8.75
N HIS A 628 5.10 73.00 7.78
CA HIS A 628 5.18 71.86 6.86
C HIS A 628 5.56 70.56 7.59
N ASP A 629 6.42 70.63 8.59
CA ASP A 629 6.80 69.53 9.47
C ASP A 629 5.61 69.00 10.30
N THR A 630 4.77 69.89 10.85
CA THR A 630 3.51 69.46 11.50
C THR A 630 2.52 68.83 10.52
N ALA A 631 2.42 69.35 9.30
CA ALA A 631 1.56 68.77 8.26
C ALA A 631 2.05 67.38 7.83
N TRP A 632 3.37 67.21 7.65
CA TRP A 632 4.00 65.92 7.37
C TRP A 632 3.72 64.90 8.47
N ARG A 633 3.97 65.25 9.75
CA ARG A 633 3.71 64.33 10.87
C ARG A 633 2.22 63.97 11.01
N SER A 634 1.32 64.91 10.72
CA SER A 634 -0.12 64.62 10.71
C SER A 634 -0.50 63.66 9.58
N LEU A 635 0.11 63.80 8.41
CA LEU A 635 -0.10 62.92 7.25
C LEU A 635 0.43 61.52 7.54
N THR A 636 1.66 61.38 8.06
CA THR A 636 2.25 60.08 8.39
C THR A 636 1.53 59.39 9.57
N GLN A 637 0.99 60.14 10.53
CA GLN A 637 0.10 59.61 11.56
C GLN A 637 -1.23 59.09 10.97
N GLY A 638 -1.82 59.83 10.02
CA GLY A 638 -3.02 59.39 9.30
C GLY A 638 -2.78 58.10 8.52
N LEU A 639 -1.63 57.99 7.86
CA LEU A 639 -1.15 56.78 7.18
C LEU A 639 -0.95 55.61 8.14
N PHE A 640 -0.38 55.85 9.33
CA PHE A 640 -0.23 54.80 10.35
C PHE A 640 -1.59 54.25 10.82
N ASN A 641 -2.59 55.12 10.97
CA ASN A 641 -3.94 54.71 11.39
C ASN A 641 -4.71 53.98 10.27
N ARG A 642 -4.43 54.30 9.00
CA ARG A 642 -5.02 53.66 7.83
C ARG A 642 -3.94 53.38 6.79
N SER A 643 -3.27 52.25 6.96
CA SER A 643 -2.11 51.84 6.15
C SER A 643 -2.46 51.31 4.76
N LEU A 644 -3.74 51.25 4.36
CA LEU A 644 -4.13 50.66 3.07
C LEU A 644 -3.59 51.47 1.88
N CYS A 645 -2.90 50.78 0.97
CA CYS A 645 -2.15 51.40 -0.12
C CYS A 645 -3.06 52.05 -1.19
N LEU A 646 -4.04 51.30 -1.70
CA LEU A 646 -4.90 51.77 -2.78
C LEU A 646 -5.79 52.97 -2.39
N PRO A 647 -6.48 52.99 -1.22
CA PRO A 647 -7.24 54.17 -0.79
C PRO A 647 -6.37 55.40 -0.53
N PHE A 648 -5.13 55.21 -0.10
CA PHE A 648 -4.19 56.32 0.10
C PHE A 648 -3.77 56.91 -1.25
N GLY A 649 -3.36 56.05 -2.18
CA GLY A 649 -2.79 56.42 -3.46
C GLY A 649 -3.76 57.13 -4.41
N VAL A 650 -5.03 56.72 -4.41
CA VAL A 650 -6.10 57.29 -5.25
C VAL A 650 -6.63 58.62 -4.69
N ASN A 651 -6.41 58.93 -3.41
CA ASN A 651 -6.94 60.15 -2.80
C ASN A 651 -6.17 61.39 -3.28
N THR A 652 -6.84 62.24 -4.05
CA THR A 652 -6.28 63.48 -4.61
C THR A 652 -5.87 64.48 -3.52
N GLU A 653 -6.60 64.55 -2.41
CA GLU A 653 -6.30 65.47 -1.30
C GLU A 653 -4.95 65.14 -0.64
N ASN A 654 -4.65 63.84 -0.49
CA ASN A 654 -3.37 63.39 0.07
C ASN A 654 -2.21 63.75 -0.86
N ARG A 655 -2.41 63.62 -2.17
CA ARG A 655 -1.39 63.95 -3.16
C ARG A 655 -1.10 65.45 -3.21
N GLU A 656 -2.12 66.29 -3.27
CA GLU A 656 -1.96 67.75 -3.23
C GLU A 656 -1.27 68.20 -1.93
N ALA A 657 -1.61 67.57 -0.80
CA ALA A 657 -0.93 67.82 0.46
C ALA A 657 0.56 67.42 0.42
N LEU A 658 0.89 66.27 -0.17
CA LEU A 658 2.29 65.83 -0.35
C LEU A 658 3.09 66.77 -1.23
N GLU A 659 2.53 67.21 -2.36
CA GLU A 659 3.18 68.16 -3.27
C GLU A 659 3.46 69.49 -2.56
N ALA A 660 2.47 70.04 -1.84
CA ALA A 660 2.65 71.29 -1.08
C ALA A 660 3.65 71.15 0.09
N ILE A 661 3.72 69.98 0.74
CA ILE A 661 4.71 69.70 1.78
C ILE A 661 6.11 69.58 1.16
N LEU A 662 6.24 68.89 0.04
CA LEU A 662 7.51 68.70 -0.66
C LEU A 662 8.09 70.03 -1.13
N GLU A 663 7.30 70.89 -1.78
CA GLU A 663 7.74 72.24 -2.17
C GLU A 663 8.24 73.05 -0.96
N GLY A 664 7.56 72.93 0.18
CA GLY A 664 7.96 73.55 1.44
C GLY A 664 9.32 73.06 1.94
N PHE A 665 9.57 71.75 1.86
CA PHE A 665 10.87 71.18 2.24
C PHE A 665 11.98 71.52 1.24
N GLU A 666 11.71 71.55 -0.06
CA GLU A 666 12.71 71.96 -1.06
C GLU A 666 13.12 73.42 -0.89
N ALA A 667 12.16 74.32 -0.65
CA ALA A 667 12.43 75.72 -0.36
C ALA A 667 13.24 75.89 0.94
N ALA A 668 12.93 75.10 1.97
CA ALA A 668 13.68 75.09 3.22
C ALA A 668 15.10 74.55 3.04
N ALA A 669 15.26 73.44 2.32
CA ALA A 669 16.55 72.82 2.01
C ALA A 669 17.46 73.80 1.25
N LYS A 670 16.93 74.53 0.26
CA LYS A 670 17.66 75.58 -0.44
C LYS A 670 18.12 76.69 0.51
N THR A 671 17.22 77.19 1.35
CA THR A 671 17.54 78.26 2.32
C THR A 671 18.59 77.80 3.34
N LEU A 672 18.53 76.53 3.77
CA LEU A 672 19.52 75.91 4.65
C LEU A 672 20.88 75.81 3.97
N SER A 673 20.92 75.38 2.70
CA SER A 673 22.15 75.34 1.90
C SER A 673 22.78 76.73 1.75
N ASP A 674 21.99 77.73 1.38
CA ASP A 674 22.44 79.12 1.25
C ASP A 674 22.98 79.66 2.59
N HIS A 675 22.34 79.33 3.72
CA HIS A 675 22.82 79.70 5.06
C HIS A 675 24.17 79.08 5.38
N LEU A 676 24.35 77.79 5.11
CA LEU A 676 25.61 77.08 5.32
C LEU A 676 26.72 77.63 4.43
N GLU A 677 26.41 77.99 3.18
CA GLU A 677 27.35 78.61 2.25
C GLU A 677 27.81 79.99 2.74
N ILE A 678 26.90 80.84 3.23
CA ILE A 678 27.26 82.13 3.85
C ILE A 678 28.20 81.90 5.04
N LYS A 679 27.95 80.89 5.87
CA LYS A 679 28.85 80.56 7.00
C LYS A 679 30.23 80.09 6.52
N ARG A 680 30.30 79.31 5.44
CA ARG A 680 31.56 78.92 4.79
C ARG A 680 32.33 80.12 4.23
N GLN A 681 31.64 81.11 3.68
CA GLN A 681 32.27 82.34 3.19
C GLN A 681 32.86 83.19 4.34
N ILE A 682 32.18 83.25 5.49
CA ILE A 682 32.68 83.98 6.67
C ILE A 682 33.92 83.28 7.27
N PHE A 683 33.94 81.94 7.27
CA PHE A 683 35.05 81.16 7.79
C PHE A 683 35.44 80.03 6.81
N PRO A 684 36.46 80.24 5.96
CA PRO A 684 36.80 79.31 4.88
C PRO A 684 37.17 77.89 5.31
N ALA A 685 37.61 77.67 6.56
CA ALA A 685 37.92 76.32 7.04
C ALA A 685 36.67 75.40 7.10
N PHE A 686 35.45 75.95 7.08
CA PHE A 686 34.21 75.17 7.00
C PHE A 686 33.95 74.56 5.61
N PHE A 687 34.70 74.89 4.56
CA PHE A 687 34.60 74.20 3.27
C PHE A 687 35.04 72.74 3.33
N GLN A 688 35.82 72.36 4.36
CA GLN A 688 36.27 70.97 4.57
C GLN A 688 35.21 70.08 5.21
N LEU A 689 34.11 70.66 5.73
CA LEU A 689 33.01 69.93 6.36
C LEU A 689 31.86 69.71 5.38
N SER A 690 31.25 68.53 5.41
CA SER A 690 29.96 68.28 4.75
C SER A 690 28.84 69.14 5.36
N ASP A 691 27.73 69.31 4.63
CA ASP A 691 26.60 70.12 5.12
C ASP A 691 26.08 69.63 6.47
N LEU A 692 26.04 68.31 6.66
CA LEU A 692 25.58 67.68 7.91
C LEU A 692 26.55 67.92 9.07
N GLU A 693 27.86 67.78 8.83
CA GLU A 693 28.89 68.03 9.84
C GLU A 693 28.90 69.50 10.25
N LEU A 694 28.80 70.40 9.27
CA LEU A 694 28.74 71.85 9.51
C LEU A 694 27.47 72.23 10.28
N ALA A 695 26.31 71.73 9.89
CA ALA A 695 25.06 71.95 10.63
C ALA A 695 25.12 71.40 12.07
N THR A 696 25.74 70.23 12.26
CA THR A 696 25.95 69.63 13.58
C THR A 696 26.85 70.50 14.45
N LEU A 697 27.98 70.95 13.91
CA LEU A 697 28.91 71.87 14.56
C LEU A 697 28.21 73.18 14.97
N LEU A 698 27.44 73.79 14.08
CA LEU A 698 26.68 75.01 14.36
C LEU A 698 25.63 74.80 15.46
N SER A 699 25.01 73.61 15.51
CA SER A 699 24.01 73.29 16.53
C SER A 699 24.59 73.10 17.94
N LYS A 700 25.86 72.68 18.06
CA LYS A 700 26.56 72.44 19.33
C LYS A 700 27.74 73.40 19.56
N CYS A 701 27.65 74.62 19.01
CA CYS A 701 28.71 75.62 19.09
C CYS A 701 29.07 76.09 20.51
N ARG A 702 28.28 75.73 21.53
CA ARG A 702 28.55 76.03 22.94
C ARG A 702 29.32 74.92 23.66
N ASP A 703 29.26 73.69 23.15
CA ASP A 703 29.88 72.52 23.78
C ASP A 703 31.25 72.27 23.18
N VAL A 704 32.29 72.67 23.91
CA VAL A 704 33.68 72.64 23.45
C VAL A 704 34.19 71.23 23.13
N ASN A 705 33.69 70.22 23.84
CA ASN A 705 33.97 68.80 23.57
C ASN A 705 33.39 68.30 22.23
N CYS A 706 32.29 68.89 21.75
CA CYS A 706 31.73 68.55 20.45
C CYS A 706 32.51 69.22 19.31
N ILE A 707 33.07 70.41 19.55
CA ILE A 707 33.88 71.14 18.58
C ILE A 707 35.20 70.39 18.31
N SER A 708 35.82 69.79 19.32
CA SER A 708 37.09 69.07 19.15
C SER A 708 37.04 67.94 18.11
N ALA A 709 35.87 67.33 17.90
CA ALA A 709 35.68 66.28 16.90
C ALA A 709 35.71 66.81 15.44
N PHE A 710 35.48 68.10 15.21
CA PHE A 710 35.50 68.70 13.87
C PHE A 710 36.79 69.51 13.60
N LEU A 711 37.56 69.85 14.64
CA LEU A 711 38.76 70.67 14.51
C LEU A 711 39.86 70.00 13.67
N PHE A 712 40.02 68.67 13.78
CA PHE A 712 41.01 67.94 12.97
C PHE A 712 40.65 67.94 11.48
N GLN A 713 39.36 68.07 11.13
CA GLN A 713 38.91 68.15 9.75
C GLN A 713 39.06 69.56 9.18
N CYS A 714 39.01 70.59 10.02
CA CYS A 714 39.06 72.00 9.62
C CYS A 714 40.48 72.60 9.58
N PHE A 715 41.48 71.98 10.21
CA PHE A 715 42.83 72.54 10.33
C PHE A 715 43.92 71.48 10.16
N ASP A 716 44.86 71.76 9.28
CA ASP A 716 46.05 70.91 9.09
C ASP A 716 46.95 70.98 10.33
N ASN A 717 47.34 69.81 10.85
CA ASN A 717 48.23 69.62 12.02
C ASN A 717 47.63 69.96 13.40
N VAL A 718 46.31 69.88 13.56
CA VAL A 718 45.62 69.93 14.87
C VAL A 718 44.92 68.59 15.12
N GLY A 719 45.54 67.69 15.87
CA GLY A 719 45.00 66.37 16.20
C GLY A 719 44.10 66.38 17.43
N ARG A 720 44.53 67.03 18.53
CA ARG A 720 43.74 67.10 19.77
C ARG A 720 44.01 68.35 20.57
N ILE A 721 42.94 68.98 21.06
CA ILE A 721 43.02 70.11 22.00
C ILE A 721 42.58 69.64 23.39
N VAL A 722 43.40 69.92 24.41
CA VAL A 722 43.07 69.63 25.82
C VAL A 722 42.60 70.91 26.50
N PHE A 723 41.35 70.91 26.97
CA PHE A 723 40.74 72.05 27.67
C PHE A 723 40.93 71.94 29.20
N GLY A 724 41.22 73.05 29.86
CA GLY A 724 41.34 73.13 31.32
C GLY A 724 40.00 73.03 32.06
N THR A 725 40.02 72.50 33.29
CA THR A 725 38.85 72.14 34.12
C THR A 725 38.28 73.30 34.97
N ARG A 726 38.52 74.57 34.61
CA ARG A 726 37.96 75.72 35.34
C ARG A 726 36.70 76.25 34.65
N ASP A 727 35.56 76.16 35.32
CA ASP A 727 34.23 76.47 34.75
C ASP A 727 34.02 77.92 34.27
N ALA A 728 34.88 78.87 34.66
CA ALA A 728 34.76 80.27 34.24
C ALA A 728 35.61 80.63 32.99
N PHE A 729 36.69 79.89 32.72
CA PHE A 729 37.60 80.12 31.59
C PHE A 729 38.21 78.78 31.16
N GLN A 730 37.88 78.31 29.96
CA GLN A 730 38.49 77.11 29.38
C GLN A 730 39.80 77.49 28.71
N ASP A 731 40.90 77.37 29.44
CA ASP A 731 42.24 77.56 28.89
C ASP A 731 42.61 76.38 27.97
N ILE A 732 43.21 76.67 26.81
CA ILE A 732 43.81 75.65 25.93
C ILE A 732 45.15 75.25 26.54
N LEU A 733 45.23 74.04 27.09
CA LEU A 733 46.42 73.56 27.80
C LEU A 733 47.48 73.00 26.86
N GLN A 734 47.08 72.36 25.76
CA GLN A 734 47.97 71.79 24.75
C GLN A 734 47.23 71.58 23.43
N VAL A 735 47.91 71.86 22.32
CA VAL A 735 47.48 71.51 20.96
C VAL A 735 48.50 70.48 20.44
N HIS A 736 48.02 69.26 20.21
CA HIS A 736 48.82 68.15 19.69
C HIS A 736 48.60 67.95 18.20
#